data_AF-A0A7X7UAM4-F1
#
_entry.id   AF-A0A7X7UAM4-F1
#
_cell.length_a   1.000
_cell.length_b   1.000
_cell.length_c   1.000
_cell.angle_alpha   90.00
_cell.angle_beta   90.00
_cell.angle_gamma   90.00
#
_symmetry.space_group_name_H-M   'P 1'
#
loop_
_entity.id
_entity.type
_entity.pdbx_description
1 polymer ?
#
loop_
_entity_poly.entity_id
_entity_poly.type
_entity_poly.pdbx_seq_one_letter_code
_entity_poly.pdbx_strand_id
1 'polypeptide(L)'
;MIYLAKLRLDQLGPFEQREVEFGPGLNIVVGPNEAGKSTIAWTILAVLVGDAEAERRHHRPHQGSFGAAVRLETDAESWIVDRDFASHEVKISQVRDGRAEEKFRAVVSPKGRSANVQAFRQIIGSLFALPDPQLLPPLLGGNLERVLPAEAAERIRQILSGRLLHDHAQVAKSLQDKYFALTKVNPAGRKRVKNGRLENVEERIAEARRMLEQAHRSAEEWRKAEQGFTAAAQRLAAIENEMRAANQKIDRLGALLELDEKLDTLREKARNLDVDQQRWRDLEARENECRRELQAHAAVDSLTAGQIQNLRRKRSLLASAAEREEKRRELTDQTQLQSAGDLAWKLIATGLAAALGAAGIFLLPSWRPTVAAVSGLFVLVFLGLALRTWLGRLTAGKILQARLADLAADRDQALAEAGNLAIGAGFDHLHLGELEDVLRRLEIVQQLRHQLETLASQKEILPSAENLAEAQKRLRAEEERLQDEKKSRQAAPPAIAAYDTDQLGALVARLTALESAQEKARTERDEALAWLAQCQGRLDNPTAWEEALQDYEAEREYLKQESEALWLALETLDRARDEFMGEDLIRLAATTQRLFDLLVADNRRRVAVDQNLSPLLTDREATFDLDLLSRATGDQLLLCCRLALLDHLTGDRRAPLWLDDAAVGYDRERRARLLELLARIADERQIILFTPDEALVAAAGDRARVIALP
;
A
#
# COMPACT_ATOMS: atom_id res chain seq x y z
N MET A 1 -36.30 78.41 -47.42
CA MET A 1 -37.21 77.23 -47.46
C MET A 1 -36.90 76.39 -48.70
N ILE A 2 -37.00 75.05 -48.65
CA ILE A 2 -36.83 74.21 -49.85
C ILE A 2 -38.20 73.87 -50.44
N TYR A 3 -38.38 74.04 -51.75
CA TYR A 3 -39.60 73.68 -52.45
C TYR A 3 -39.32 73.06 -53.81
N LEU A 4 -40.27 72.26 -54.30
CA LEU A 4 -40.26 71.74 -55.65
C LEU A 4 -40.75 72.83 -56.59
N ALA A 5 -39.92 73.29 -57.51
CA ALA A 5 -40.26 74.36 -58.46
C ALA A 5 -40.78 73.79 -59.79
N LYS A 6 -40.22 72.67 -60.25
CA LYS A 6 -40.57 72.07 -61.54
C LYS A 6 -40.42 70.56 -61.53
N LEU A 7 -41.34 69.87 -62.22
CA LEU A 7 -41.26 68.45 -62.55
C LEU A 7 -41.34 68.29 -64.08
N ARG A 8 -40.36 67.60 -64.67
CA ARG A 8 -40.40 67.12 -66.06
C ARG A 8 -40.67 65.63 -66.06
N LEU A 9 -41.65 65.20 -66.84
CA LEU A 9 -42.07 63.82 -67.05
C LEU A 9 -41.80 63.42 -68.49
N ASP A 10 -41.06 62.33 -68.68
CA ASP A 10 -40.73 61.78 -69.99
C ASP A 10 -41.23 60.31 -70.07
N GLN A 11 -42.33 60.10 -70.81
CA GLN A 11 -43.01 58.81 -71.03
C GLN A 11 -43.48 58.10 -69.73
N LEU A 12 -44.24 58.80 -68.89
CA LEU A 12 -44.71 58.31 -67.58
C LEU A 12 -46.23 58.39 -67.42
N GLY A 13 -46.89 57.25 -67.21
CA GLY A 13 -48.34 57.17 -67.02
C GLY A 13 -49.09 57.68 -68.26
N PRO A 14 -50.03 58.64 -68.14
CA PRO A 14 -50.72 59.22 -69.29
C PRO A 14 -49.90 60.29 -70.04
N PHE A 15 -48.69 60.62 -69.59
CA PHE A 15 -47.90 61.72 -70.14
C PHE A 15 -46.79 61.23 -71.07
N GLU A 16 -46.82 61.65 -72.34
CA GLU A 16 -45.70 61.45 -73.27
C GLU A 16 -44.54 62.39 -72.93
N GLN A 17 -44.80 63.70 -72.87
CA GLN A 17 -43.92 64.72 -72.31
C GLN A 17 -44.76 65.78 -71.60
N ARG A 18 -44.45 66.03 -70.32
CA ARG A 18 -45.17 67.03 -69.53
C ARG A 18 -44.23 67.74 -68.57
N GLU A 19 -44.36 69.06 -68.50
CA GLU A 19 -43.75 69.87 -67.46
C GLU A 19 -44.83 70.43 -66.54
N VAL A 20 -44.59 70.35 -65.24
CA VAL A 20 -45.46 70.91 -64.21
C VAL A 20 -44.65 71.87 -63.36
N GLU A 21 -45.10 73.12 -63.27
CA GLU A 21 -44.48 74.15 -62.46
C GLU A 21 -45.27 74.39 -61.19
N PHE A 22 -44.55 74.49 -60.08
CA PHE A 22 -45.10 74.68 -58.75
C PHE A 22 -44.55 75.98 -58.16
N GLY A 23 -45.32 76.61 -57.27
CA GLY A 23 -44.90 77.78 -56.51
C GLY A 23 -44.55 77.43 -55.06
N PRO A 24 -43.92 78.36 -54.32
CA PRO A 24 -43.90 78.27 -52.86
C PRO A 24 -45.33 78.30 -52.29
N GLY A 25 -45.52 77.80 -51.07
CA GLY A 25 -46.82 77.76 -50.41
C GLY A 25 -47.76 76.67 -50.92
N LEU A 26 -49.07 76.94 -50.95
CA LEU A 26 -50.10 75.96 -51.28
C LEU A 26 -50.30 75.84 -52.80
N ASN A 27 -50.08 74.64 -53.33
CA ASN A 27 -50.34 74.24 -54.70
C ASN A 27 -51.46 73.20 -54.71
N ILE A 28 -52.46 73.36 -55.57
CA ILE A 28 -53.53 72.38 -55.74
C ILE A 28 -53.49 71.85 -57.16
N VAL A 29 -53.15 70.55 -57.29
CA VAL A 29 -53.17 69.82 -58.55
C VAL A 29 -54.55 69.16 -58.71
N VAL A 30 -55.36 69.70 -59.62
CA VAL A 30 -56.74 69.28 -59.85
C VAL A 30 -56.90 68.58 -61.19
N GLY A 31 -57.72 67.53 -61.24
CA GLY A 31 -58.13 66.86 -62.47
C GLY A 31 -59.08 65.70 -62.18
N PRO A 32 -59.80 65.18 -63.19
CA PRO A 32 -60.67 64.01 -63.01
C PRO A 32 -59.88 62.78 -62.55
N ASN A 33 -60.59 61.73 -62.14
CA ASN A 33 -59.96 60.43 -61.91
C ASN A 33 -59.22 60.00 -63.18
N GLU A 34 -58.06 59.37 -63.01
CA GLU A 34 -57.17 58.93 -64.12
C GLU A 34 -56.44 60.03 -64.89
N ALA A 35 -56.63 61.33 -64.57
CA ALA A 35 -55.89 62.45 -65.18
C ALA A 35 -54.36 62.48 -64.89
N GLY A 36 -53.82 61.48 -64.20
CA GLY A 36 -52.39 61.39 -63.88
C GLY A 36 -51.94 62.09 -62.59
N LYS A 37 -52.85 62.49 -61.69
CA LYS A 37 -52.54 63.07 -60.37
C LYS A 37 -51.56 62.19 -59.56
N SER A 38 -51.95 60.94 -59.33
CA SER A 38 -51.09 60.00 -58.59
C SER A 38 -49.80 59.70 -59.36
N THR A 39 -49.80 59.71 -60.71
CA THR A 39 -48.57 59.57 -61.51
C THR A 39 -47.56 60.65 -61.14
N ILE A 40 -47.99 61.92 -61.07
CA ILE A 40 -47.13 63.04 -60.65
C ILE A 40 -46.59 62.82 -59.24
N ALA A 41 -47.46 62.50 -58.27
CA ALA A 41 -47.07 62.29 -56.89
C ALA A 41 -46.02 61.16 -56.73
N TRP A 42 -46.28 60.00 -57.35
CA TRP A 42 -45.39 58.84 -57.30
C TRP A 42 -44.07 59.12 -58.04
N THR A 43 -44.09 59.81 -59.17
CA THR A 43 -42.85 60.14 -59.88
C THR A 43 -41.94 61.05 -59.06
N ILE A 44 -42.49 62.04 -58.35
CA ILE A 44 -41.69 62.90 -57.46
C ILE A 44 -40.95 62.04 -56.42
N LEU A 45 -41.65 61.10 -55.77
CA LEU A 45 -41.05 60.17 -54.81
C LEU A 45 -40.04 59.21 -55.47
N ALA A 46 -40.33 58.72 -56.68
CA ALA A 46 -39.45 57.82 -57.43
C ALA A 46 -38.11 58.49 -57.81
N VAL A 47 -38.14 59.79 -58.16
CA VAL A 47 -36.95 60.58 -58.45
C VAL A 47 -36.15 60.86 -57.18
N LEU A 48 -36.81 61.27 -56.10
CA LEU A 48 -36.13 61.71 -54.87
C LEU A 48 -35.64 60.55 -53.98
N VAL A 49 -36.35 59.42 -53.93
CA VAL A 49 -36.09 58.34 -52.95
C VAL A 49 -35.62 57.06 -53.63
N GLY A 50 -36.00 56.88 -54.89
CA GLY A 50 -35.88 55.62 -55.60
C GLY A 50 -36.78 54.53 -55.06
N ASP A 51 -38.05 54.85 -54.98
CA ASP A 51 -39.11 53.94 -54.58
C ASP A 51 -39.41 52.92 -55.71
N ALA A 52 -39.15 51.64 -55.41
CA ALA A 52 -39.36 50.51 -56.33
C ALA A 52 -40.84 50.23 -56.62
N GLU A 53 -41.76 50.72 -55.80
CA GLU A 53 -43.20 50.58 -56.01
C GLU A 53 -43.73 51.70 -56.91
N ALA A 54 -43.24 52.93 -56.70
CA ALA A 54 -43.50 54.05 -57.58
C ALA A 54 -43.00 53.77 -59.01
N GLU A 55 -41.77 53.26 -59.16
CA GLU A 55 -41.23 52.88 -60.48
C GLU A 55 -42.04 51.76 -61.17
N ARG A 56 -42.55 50.79 -60.39
CA ARG A 56 -43.32 49.65 -60.93
C ARG A 56 -44.70 50.05 -61.48
N ARG A 57 -45.26 51.17 -61.03
CA ARG A 57 -46.57 51.66 -61.47
C ARG A 57 -46.52 52.41 -62.81
N HIS A 58 -45.33 52.66 -63.34
CA HIS A 58 -45.15 53.32 -64.63
C HIS A 58 -45.01 52.28 -65.76
N HIS A 59 -45.83 52.41 -66.81
CA HIS A 59 -45.74 51.56 -68.00
C HIS A 59 -44.42 51.84 -68.73
N ARG A 60 -43.64 50.78 -69.02
CA ARG A 60 -42.36 50.92 -69.71
C ARG A 60 -42.59 51.07 -71.22
N PRO A 61 -42.17 52.18 -71.85
CA PRO A 61 -42.33 52.39 -73.29
C PRO A 61 -41.44 51.43 -74.10
N HIS A 62 -41.88 51.07 -75.30
CA HIS A 62 -41.12 50.22 -76.22
C HIS A 62 -39.92 50.94 -76.87
N GLN A 63 -39.99 52.28 -77.04
CA GLN A 63 -38.92 53.15 -77.52
C GLN A 63 -39.06 54.57 -76.94
N GLY A 64 -37.93 55.22 -76.61
CA GLY A 64 -37.88 56.61 -76.12
C GLY A 64 -37.22 56.77 -74.75
N SER A 65 -37.14 58.02 -74.28
CA SER A 65 -36.61 58.36 -72.95
C SER A 65 -37.67 58.06 -71.88
N PHE A 66 -37.30 57.23 -70.89
CA PHE A 66 -38.17 56.85 -69.77
C PHE A 66 -37.56 57.38 -68.48
N GLY A 67 -38.00 58.56 -68.04
CA GLY A 67 -37.33 59.30 -66.98
C GLY A 67 -38.11 60.49 -66.46
N ALA A 68 -37.59 61.10 -65.41
CA ALA A 68 -38.14 62.35 -64.87
C ALA A 68 -37.05 63.19 -64.22
N ALA A 69 -37.26 64.51 -64.24
CA ALA A 69 -36.38 65.46 -63.58
C ALA A 69 -37.17 66.35 -62.61
N VAL A 70 -36.71 66.41 -61.37
CA VAL A 70 -37.24 67.30 -60.33
C VAL A 70 -36.28 68.46 -60.13
N ARG A 71 -36.77 69.68 -60.24
CA ARG A 71 -36.05 70.90 -59.85
C ARG A 71 -36.55 71.37 -58.50
N LEU A 72 -35.65 71.38 -57.52
CA LEU A 72 -35.84 71.95 -56.20
C LEU A 72 -35.21 73.35 -56.17
N GLU A 73 -35.84 74.26 -55.45
CA GLU A 73 -35.35 75.60 -55.20
C GLU A 73 -35.20 75.84 -53.70
N THR A 74 -34.12 76.54 -53.35
CA THR A 74 -33.81 77.02 -52.01
C THR A 74 -33.48 78.50 -52.09
N ASP A 75 -33.35 79.17 -50.95
CA ASP A 75 -33.10 80.62 -50.91
C ASP A 75 -31.77 81.04 -51.59
N ALA A 76 -30.83 80.10 -51.79
CA ALA A 76 -29.49 80.37 -52.32
C ALA A 76 -29.17 79.68 -53.65
N GLU A 77 -29.86 78.59 -53.99
CA GLU A 77 -29.46 77.69 -55.08
C GLU A 77 -30.62 76.82 -55.57
N SER A 78 -30.49 76.31 -56.80
CA SER A 78 -31.42 75.34 -57.37
C SER A 78 -30.74 73.98 -57.57
N TRP A 79 -31.47 72.91 -57.28
CA TRP A 79 -31.00 71.53 -57.43
C TRP A 79 -31.85 70.81 -58.45
N ILE A 80 -31.22 70.12 -59.40
CA ILE A 80 -31.90 69.32 -60.42
C ILE A 80 -31.52 67.86 -60.18
N VAL A 81 -32.52 67.04 -59.87
CA VAL A 81 -32.39 65.58 -59.74
C VAL A 81 -33.04 64.97 -60.98
N ASP A 82 -32.21 64.48 -61.90
CA ASP A 82 -32.62 63.82 -63.13
C ASP A 82 -32.40 62.31 -62.97
N ARG A 83 -33.43 61.52 -63.27
CA ARG A 83 -33.40 60.06 -63.15
C ARG A 83 -33.92 59.41 -64.42
N ASP A 84 -33.10 58.53 -64.96
CA ASP A 84 -33.49 57.58 -65.99
C ASP A 84 -33.93 56.27 -65.32
N PHE A 85 -35.20 55.91 -65.49
CA PHE A 85 -35.79 54.73 -64.88
C PHE A 85 -35.43 53.43 -65.62
N ALA A 86 -34.95 53.51 -66.87
CA ALA A 86 -34.53 52.34 -67.64
C ALA A 86 -33.11 51.89 -67.26
N SER A 87 -32.19 52.83 -67.06
CA SER A 87 -30.81 52.55 -66.64
C SER A 87 -30.60 52.62 -65.12
N HIS A 88 -31.57 53.18 -64.38
CA HIS A 88 -31.44 53.58 -62.98
C HIS A 88 -30.31 54.60 -62.73
N GLU A 89 -29.81 55.27 -63.78
CA GLU A 89 -28.85 56.35 -63.61
C GLU A 89 -29.56 57.57 -63.00
N VAL A 90 -28.92 58.15 -61.98
CA VAL A 90 -29.34 59.39 -61.36
C VAL A 90 -28.24 60.42 -61.51
N LYS A 91 -28.60 61.60 -62.00
CA LYS A 91 -27.75 62.77 -62.08
C LYS A 91 -28.31 63.88 -61.18
N ILE A 92 -27.47 64.38 -60.27
CA ILE A 92 -27.79 65.55 -59.44
C ILE A 92 -26.90 66.70 -59.84
N SER A 93 -27.51 67.82 -60.21
CA SER A 93 -26.81 69.06 -60.57
C SER A 93 -27.23 70.20 -59.64
N GLN A 94 -26.27 70.96 -59.14
CA GLN A 94 -26.49 72.17 -58.37
C GLN A 94 -26.29 73.37 -59.29
N VAL A 95 -27.25 74.28 -59.33
CA VAL A 95 -27.24 75.49 -60.14
C VAL A 95 -27.11 76.70 -59.23
N ARG A 96 -26.01 77.44 -59.37
CA ARG A 96 -25.71 78.66 -58.64
C ARG A 96 -25.23 79.74 -59.60
N ASP A 97 -25.80 80.93 -59.52
CA ASP A 97 -25.46 82.07 -60.39
C ASP A 97 -25.50 81.74 -61.90
N GLY A 98 -26.45 80.89 -62.31
CA GLY A 98 -26.62 80.45 -63.70
C GLY A 98 -25.62 79.39 -64.18
N ARG A 99 -24.68 78.94 -63.34
CA ARG A 99 -23.76 77.83 -63.64
C ARG A 99 -24.26 76.54 -63.01
N ALA A 100 -24.38 75.49 -63.81
CA ALA A 100 -24.73 74.15 -63.35
C ALA A 100 -23.46 73.32 -63.09
N GLU A 101 -23.32 72.82 -61.87
CA GLU A 101 -22.25 71.92 -61.45
C GLU A 101 -22.84 70.53 -61.16
N GLU A 102 -22.28 69.49 -61.78
CA GLU A 102 -22.69 68.10 -61.51
C GLU A 102 -22.11 67.64 -60.18
N LYS A 103 -22.98 67.31 -59.21
CA LYS A 103 -22.59 66.86 -57.86
C LYS A 103 -22.59 65.36 -57.72
N PHE A 104 -23.39 64.66 -58.53
CA PHE A 104 -23.51 63.21 -58.47
C PHE A 104 -23.99 62.67 -59.81
N ARG A 105 -23.39 61.57 -60.26
CA ARG A 105 -23.89 60.75 -61.35
C ARG A 105 -23.53 59.29 -61.10
N ALA A 106 -24.52 58.44 -60.92
CA ALA A 106 -24.31 57.00 -60.77
C ALA A 106 -25.60 56.20 -60.96
N VAL A 107 -25.45 54.89 -61.15
CA VAL A 107 -26.56 53.94 -61.08
C VAL A 107 -27.01 53.75 -59.64
N VAL A 108 -28.28 54.05 -59.36
CA VAL A 108 -28.92 53.98 -58.04
C VAL A 108 -30.14 53.06 -58.13
N SER A 109 -29.90 51.75 -57.99
CA SER A 109 -30.99 50.77 -58.01
C SER A 109 -31.90 50.92 -56.78
N PRO A 110 -33.23 50.90 -56.93
CA PRO A 110 -34.20 51.08 -55.83
C PRO A 110 -34.00 50.15 -54.62
N LYS A 111 -33.66 48.88 -54.86
CA LYS A 111 -33.38 47.86 -53.84
C LYS A 111 -31.89 47.67 -53.54
N GLY A 112 -31.03 48.51 -54.12
CA GLY A 112 -29.58 48.41 -53.98
C GLY A 112 -29.10 48.85 -52.60
N ARG A 113 -27.96 48.30 -52.18
CA ARG A 113 -27.23 48.72 -50.95
C ARG A 113 -25.82 49.24 -51.25
N SER A 114 -25.55 49.59 -52.51
CA SER A 114 -24.22 50.04 -52.95
C SER A 114 -23.83 51.38 -52.32
N ALA A 115 -22.53 51.69 -52.33
CA ALA A 115 -22.02 52.98 -51.89
C ALA A 115 -22.68 54.16 -52.63
N ASN A 116 -22.97 53.99 -53.93
CA ASN A 116 -23.69 54.99 -54.73
C ASN A 116 -25.11 55.26 -54.22
N VAL A 117 -25.83 54.22 -53.78
CA VAL A 117 -27.17 54.39 -53.19
C VAL A 117 -27.09 55.15 -51.87
N GLN A 118 -26.08 54.88 -51.05
CA GLN A 118 -25.87 55.60 -49.78
C GLN A 118 -25.52 57.07 -50.03
N ALA A 119 -24.62 57.36 -50.98
CA ALA A 119 -24.24 58.72 -51.37
C ALA A 119 -25.45 59.51 -51.92
N PHE A 120 -26.26 58.90 -52.79
CA PHE A 120 -27.51 59.49 -53.28
C PHE A 120 -28.45 59.85 -52.11
N ARG A 121 -28.71 58.90 -51.20
CA ARG A 121 -29.57 59.13 -50.03
C ARG A 121 -29.02 60.22 -49.12
N GLN A 122 -27.70 60.30 -48.94
CA GLN A 122 -27.08 61.35 -48.14
C GLN A 122 -27.30 62.74 -48.74
N ILE A 123 -27.16 62.88 -50.07
CA ILE A 123 -27.42 64.15 -50.77
C ILE A 123 -28.88 64.54 -50.60
N ILE A 124 -29.83 63.67 -50.95
CA ILE A 124 -31.26 63.97 -50.81
C ILE A 124 -31.65 64.25 -49.35
N GLY A 125 -31.12 63.46 -48.41
CA GLY A 125 -31.38 63.65 -46.99
C GLY A 125 -30.89 65.01 -46.49
N SER A 126 -29.74 65.48 -46.98
CA SER A 126 -29.23 66.81 -46.66
C SER A 126 -30.11 67.94 -47.21
N LEU A 127 -30.75 67.75 -48.38
CA LEU A 127 -31.65 68.74 -48.98
C LEU A 127 -32.92 68.92 -48.15
N PHE A 128 -33.53 67.82 -47.69
CA PHE A 128 -34.77 67.84 -46.90
C PHE A 128 -34.57 67.87 -45.38
N ALA A 129 -33.31 67.93 -44.91
CA ALA A 129 -32.97 67.82 -43.49
C ALA A 129 -33.44 66.51 -42.83
N LEU A 130 -33.59 65.46 -43.63
CA LEU A 130 -34.12 64.18 -43.20
C LEU A 130 -33.00 63.14 -43.30
N PRO A 131 -32.56 62.53 -42.18
CA PRO A 131 -31.43 61.57 -42.18
C PRO A 131 -31.62 60.39 -43.13
N ASP A 132 -32.87 59.98 -43.33
CA ASP A 132 -33.23 58.89 -44.24
C ASP A 132 -34.37 59.31 -45.18
N PRO A 133 -34.07 59.60 -46.46
CA PRO A 133 -35.08 59.92 -47.47
C PRO A 133 -36.13 58.82 -47.68
N GLN A 134 -35.86 57.57 -47.27
CA GLN A 134 -36.86 56.50 -47.35
C GLN A 134 -38.05 56.71 -46.40
N LEU A 135 -37.97 57.67 -45.49
CA LEU A 135 -39.10 58.10 -44.67
C LEU A 135 -40.01 59.10 -45.40
N LEU A 136 -39.59 59.69 -46.53
CA LEU A 136 -40.43 60.61 -47.31
C LEU A 136 -41.73 59.93 -47.79
N PRO A 137 -41.74 58.73 -48.40
CA PRO A 137 -42.99 58.10 -48.84
C PRO A 137 -44.00 57.84 -47.69
N PRO A 138 -43.65 57.21 -46.56
CA PRO A 138 -44.61 56.98 -45.49
C PRO A 138 -45.01 58.24 -44.70
N LEU A 139 -44.23 59.33 -44.76
CA LEU A 139 -44.55 60.59 -44.06
C LEU A 139 -45.22 61.64 -44.96
N LEU A 140 -44.94 61.60 -46.25
CA LEU A 140 -45.30 62.64 -47.22
C LEU A 140 -45.99 62.10 -48.47
N GLY A 141 -46.14 60.78 -48.65
CA GLY A 141 -46.56 60.18 -49.91
C GLY A 141 -47.94 59.51 -49.87
N GLY A 142 -48.77 59.81 -50.87
CA GLY A 142 -49.97 59.04 -51.23
C GLY A 142 -51.13 59.11 -50.23
N ASN A 143 -52.07 58.15 -50.35
CA ASN A 143 -53.09 57.89 -49.33
C ASN A 143 -52.39 57.48 -48.04
N LEU A 144 -52.42 58.34 -47.02
CA LEU A 144 -51.81 58.07 -45.72
C LEU A 144 -52.36 56.76 -45.14
N GLU A 145 -51.55 55.70 -45.18
CA GLU A 145 -51.90 54.44 -44.53
C GLU A 145 -52.02 54.65 -43.02
N ARG A 146 -53.10 54.10 -42.44
CA ARG A 146 -53.37 54.20 -40.99
C ARG A 146 -52.25 53.63 -40.13
N VAL A 147 -51.46 52.70 -40.67
CA VAL A 147 -50.35 52.06 -39.96
C VAL A 147 -49.03 52.47 -40.61
N LEU A 148 -48.08 52.91 -39.79
CA LEU A 148 -46.69 53.05 -40.21
C LEU A 148 -46.10 51.67 -40.52
N PRO A 149 -45.42 51.48 -41.67
CA PRO A 149 -44.64 50.27 -41.89
C PRO A 149 -43.66 50.04 -40.72
N ALA A 150 -43.56 48.82 -40.21
CA ALA A 150 -42.75 48.52 -39.03
C ALA A 150 -41.29 48.99 -39.17
N GLU A 151 -40.71 48.85 -40.36
CA GLU A 151 -39.37 49.34 -40.68
C GLU A 151 -39.26 50.87 -40.59
N ALA A 152 -40.29 51.60 -41.01
CA ALA A 152 -40.32 53.05 -40.94
C ALA A 152 -40.50 53.54 -39.49
N ALA A 153 -41.41 52.91 -38.72
CA ALA A 153 -41.59 53.22 -37.30
C ALA A 153 -40.29 53.01 -36.52
N GLU A 154 -39.60 51.89 -36.77
CA GLU A 154 -38.32 51.60 -36.14
C GLU A 154 -37.23 52.61 -36.50
N ARG A 155 -37.12 53.01 -37.78
CA ARG A 155 -36.18 54.05 -38.20
C ARG A 155 -36.48 55.40 -37.58
N ILE A 156 -37.76 55.78 -37.48
CA ILE A 156 -38.15 57.04 -36.83
C ILE A 156 -37.78 56.99 -35.34
N ARG A 157 -38.06 55.90 -34.62
CA ARG A 157 -37.62 55.73 -33.22
C ARG A 157 -36.10 55.90 -33.09
N GLN A 158 -35.33 55.32 -34.01
CA GLN A 158 -33.87 55.49 -34.05
C GLN A 158 -33.44 56.95 -34.23
N ILE A 159 -34.15 57.72 -35.06
CA ILE A 159 -33.85 59.15 -35.25
C ILE A 159 -34.26 59.96 -34.01
N LEU A 160 -35.47 59.74 -33.49
CA LEU A 160 -36.01 60.47 -32.32
C LEU A 160 -35.15 60.26 -31.07
N SER A 161 -34.71 59.02 -30.85
CA SER A 161 -33.76 58.67 -29.78
C SER A 161 -32.41 59.40 -29.83
N GLY A 162 -32.19 60.27 -30.82
CA GLY A 162 -31.04 61.16 -30.91
C GLY A 162 -29.74 60.41 -31.18
N ARG A 163 -29.64 59.69 -32.30
CA ARG A 163 -28.38 59.03 -32.74
C ARG A 163 -27.77 58.03 -31.75
N LEU A 164 -28.44 57.71 -30.65
CA LEU A 164 -27.93 56.78 -29.63
C LEU A 164 -28.38 55.34 -29.87
N LEU A 165 -29.41 55.05 -30.67
CA LEU A 165 -29.87 53.66 -30.83
C LEU A 165 -28.90 52.74 -31.60
N HIS A 166 -28.11 53.23 -32.57
CA HIS A 166 -27.12 52.39 -33.24
C HIS A 166 -25.98 51.98 -32.29
N ASP A 167 -25.49 52.91 -31.46
CA ASP A 167 -24.49 52.61 -30.44
C ASP A 167 -25.09 51.84 -29.26
N HIS A 168 -26.28 52.19 -28.80
CA HIS A 168 -26.97 51.51 -27.70
C HIS A 168 -27.32 50.08 -28.05
N ALA A 169 -27.93 49.80 -29.20
CA ALA A 169 -28.25 48.43 -29.61
C ALA A 169 -26.98 47.59 -29.77
N GLN A 170 -25.88 48.19 -30.26
CA GLN A 170 -24.58 47.54 -30.33
C GLN A 170 -23.96 47.31 -28.95
N VAL A 171 -24.02 48.29 -28.04
CA VAL A 171 -23.52 48.19 -26.67
C VAL A 171 -24.33 47.18 -25.86
N ALA A 172 -25.66 47.24 -25.91
CA ALA A 172 -26.56 46.27 -25.29
C ALA A 172 -26.27 44.86 -25.82
N LYS A 173 -26.13 44.69 -27.14
CA LYS A 173 -25.75 43.40 -27.73
C LYS A 173 -24.37 42.94 -27.26
N SER A 174 -23.39 43.83 -27.20
CA SER A 174 -22.03 43.51 -26.73
C SER A 174 -22.03 43.09 -25.26
N LEU A 175 -22.72 43.82 -24.38
CA LEU A 175 -22.89 43.49 -22.97
C LEU A 175 -23.63 42.16 -22.81
N GLN A 176 -24.67 41.92 -23.60
CA GLN A 176 -25.42 40.68 -23.59
C GLN A 176 -24.58 39.49 -24.05
N ASP A 177 -23.74 39.66 -25.09
CA ASP A 177 -22.81 38.63 -25.55
C ASP A 177 -21.72 38.34 -24.51
N LYS A 178 -21.18 39.36 -23.82
CA LYS A 178 -20.27 39.17 -22.69
C LYS A 178 -20.95 38.42 -21.54
N TYR A 179 -22.17 38.80 -21.19
CA TYR A 179 -22.95 38.12 -20.15
C TYR A 179 -23.18 36.64 -20.49
N PHE A 180 -23.53 36.34 -21.75
CA PHE A 180 -23.70 34.96 -22.23
C PHE A 180 -22.38 34.16 -22.37
N ALA A 181 -21.23 34.83 -22.39
CA ALA A 181 -19.94 34.15 -22.30
C ALA A 181 -19.67 33.67 -20.86
N LEU A 182 -20.23 34.36 -19.87
CA LEU A 182 -20.10 34.00 -18.46
C LEU A 182 -21.15 32.98 -18.02
N THR A 183 -22.40 33.14 -18.46
CA THR A 183 -23.53 32.32 -17.98
C THR A 183 -24.34 31.70 -19.12
N LYS A 184 -24.90 30.52 -18.86
CA LYS A 184 -25.76 29.78 -19.80
C LYS A 184 -27.17 30.37 -19.90
N VAL A 185 -27.65 30.97 -18.82
CA VAL A 185 -29.02 31.50 -18.68
C VAL A 185 -28.96 33.00 -18.52
N ASN A 186 -29.63 33.73 -19.41
CA ASN A 186 -29.87 35.15 -19.23
C ASN A 186 -31.09 35.37 -18.29
N PRO A 187 -31.08 36.41 -17.45
CA PRO A 187 -32.22 36.85 -16.63
C PRO A 187 -33.55 37.00 -17.40
N ALA A 188 -33.50 37.28 -18.70
CA ALA A 188 -34.67 37.29 -19.60
C ALA A 188 -35.20 35.89 -20.00
N GLY A 189 -34.68 34.80 -19.41
CA GLY A 189 -35.13 33.43 -19.63
C GLY A 189 -34.57 32.73 -20.89
N ARG A 190 -33.73 33.41 -21.69
CA ARG A 190 -33.07 32.80 -22.86
C ARG A 190 -31.90 31.91 -22.42
N LYS A 191 -31.91 30.65 -22.87
CA LYS A 191 -30.86 29.66 -22.62
C LYS A 191 -29.98 29.44 -23.85
N ARG A 192 -28.65 29.42 -23.66
CA ARG A 192 -27.71 28.89 -24.66
C ARG A 192 -27.45 27.41 -24.43
N VAL A 193 -27.10 26.70 -25.50
CA VAL A 193 -26.81 25.25 -25.45
C VAL A 193 -25.49 25.00 -24.72
N LYS A 194 -24.45 25.80 -25.02
CA LYS A 194 -23.13 25.69 -24.39
C LYS A 194 -23.12 26.35 -23.01
N ASN A 195 -22.40 25.74 -22.08
CA ASN A 195 -22.11 26.30 -20.76
C ASN A 195 -21.27 27.58 -20.89
N GLY A 196 -21.53 28.55 -20.02
CA GLY A 196 -20.67 29.71 -19.86
C GLY A 196 -19.46 29.38 -18.99
N ARG A 197 -18.57 30.36 -18.82
CA ARG A 197 -17.37 30.20 -17.97
C ARG A 197 -17.74 29.85 -16.53
N LEU A 198 -18.81 30.42 -15.98
CA LEU A 198 -19.23 30.21 -14.60
C LEU A 198 -19.68 28.76 -14.37
N GLU A 199 -20.51 28.20 -15.25
CA GLU A 199 -20.91 26.79 -15.15
C GLU A 199 -19.72 25.84 -15.34
N ASN A 200 -18.77 26.16 -16.21
CA ASN A 200 -17.55 25.35 -16.39
C ASN A 200 -16.66 25.38 -15.13
N VAL A 201 -16.53 26.52 -14.45
CA VAL A 201 -15.79 26.61 -13.18
C VAL A 201 -16.53 25.85 -12.08
N GLU A 202 -17.86 25.91 -12.02
CA GLU A 202 -18.64 25.11 -11.07
C GLU A 202 -18.48 23.60 -11.29
N GLU A 203 -18.42 23.14 -12.54
CA GLU A 203 -18.11 21.75 -12.87
C GLU A 203 -16.68 21.36 -12.39
N ARG A 204 -15.69 22.23 -12.60
CA ARG A 204 -14.31 22.03 -12.10
C ARG A 204 -14.23 22.02 -10.57
N ILE A 205 -15.00 22.86 -9.88
CA ILE A 205 -15.13 22.84 -8.41
C ILE A 205 -15.71 21.51 -7.95
N ALA A 206 -16.77 21.02 -8.61
CA ALA A 206 -17.40 19.75 -8.27
C ALA A 206 -16.45 18.56 -8.49
N GLU A 207 -15.66 18.59 -9.57
CA GLU A 207 -14.62 17.60 -9.84
C GLU A 207 -13.49 17.67 -8.80
N ALA A 208 -12.94 18.86 -8.53
CA ALA A 208 -11.87 19.05 -7.55
C ALA A 208 -12.28 18.57 -6.14
N ARG A 209 -13.53 18.83 -5.72
CA ARG A 209 -14.06 18.33 -4.45
C ARG A 209 -14.11 16.80 -4.38
N ARG A 210 -14.49 16.13 -5.48
CA ARG A 210 -14.50 14.66 -5.56
C ARG A 210 -13.08 14.11 -5.49
N MET A 211 -12.14 14.71 -6.21
CA MET A 211 -10.73 14.31 -6.20
C MET A 211 -10.09 14.52 -4.82
N LEU A 212 -10.38 15.65 -4.16
CA LEU A 212 -9.92 15.93 -2.81
C LEU A 212 -10.40 14.87 -1.81
N GLU A 213 -11.68 14.49 -1.89
CA GLU A 213 -12.22 13.43 -1.03
C GLU A 213 -11.54 12.08 -1.28
N GLN A 214 -11.25 11.74 -2.54
CA GLN A 214 -10.49 10.54 -2.89
C GLN A 214 -9.05 10.60 -2.37
N ALA A 215 -8.39 11.75 -2.46
CA ALA A 215 -7.04 11.97 -1.96
C ALA A 215 -6.96 11.83 -0.44
N HIS A 216 -7.92 12.39 0.31
CA HIS A 216 -7.99 12.19 1.76
C HIS A 216 -8.18 10.71 2.12
N ARG A 217 -9.07 10.01 1.42
CA ARG A 217 -9.30 8.57 1.65
C ARG A 217 -8.04 7.76 1.39
N SER A 218 -7.33 8.01 0.29
CA SER A 218 -6.09 7.28 -0.01
C SER A 218 -4.97 7.61 0.98
N ALA A 219 -4.88 8.86 1.47
CA ALA A 219 -3.94 9.25 2.51
C ALA A 219 -4.23 8.57 3.87
N GLU A 220 -5.51 8.45 4.25
CA GLU A 220 -5.91 7.71 5.45
C GLU A 220 -5.62 6.21 5.35
N GLU A 221 -5.90 5.60 4.19
CA GLU A 221 -5.56 4.19 3.92
C GLU A 221 -4.05 3.96 3.99
N TRP A 222 -3.25 4.84 3.38
CA TRP A 222 -1.80 4.79 3.46
C TRP A 222 -1.29 4.90 4.90
N ARG A 223 -1.84 5.83 5.69
CA ARG A 223 -1.48 5.99 7.11
C ARG A 223 -1.80 4.73 7.94
N LYS A 224 -2.94 4.10 7.69
CA LYS A 224 -3.29 2.81 8.33
C LYS A 224 -2.33 1.69 7.90
N ALA A 225 -1.98 1.64 6.61
CA ALA A 225 -1.01 0.68 6.09
C ALA A 225 0.38 0.86 6.72
N GLU A 226 0.83 2.11 6.86
CA GLU A 226 2.13 2.46 7.45
C GLU A 226 2.18 2.04 8.94
N GLN A 227 1.12 2.31 9.70
CA GLN A 227 0.99 1.86 11.08
C GLN A 227 1.00 0.32 11.19
N GLY A 228 0.28 -0.36 10.28
CA GLY A 228 0.25 -1.83 10.21
C GLY A 228 1.63 -2.43 9.92
N PHE A 229 2.34 -1.89 8.93
CA PHE A 229 3.70 -2.29 8.60
C PHE A 229 4.66 -2.07 9.77
N THR A 230 4.60 -0.89 10.40
CA THR A 230 5.45 -0.56 11.55
C THR A 230 5.22 -1.52 12.71
N ALA A 231 3.97 -1.86 13.02
CA ALA A 231 3.64 -2.83 14.06
C ALA A 231 4.16 -4.25 13.73
N ALA A 232 4.00 -4.70 12.48
CA ALA A 232 4.49 -6.00 12.03
C ALA A 232 6.03 -6.07 12.08
N ALA A 233 6.72 -5.02 11.65
CA ALA A 233 8.17 -4.92 11.71
C ALA A 233 8.70 -4.95 13.17
N GLN A 234 8.02 -4.25 14.09
CA GLN A 234 8.38 -4.28 15.52
C GLN A 234 8.19 -5.67 16.14
N ARG A 235 7.10 -6.39 15.80
CA ARG A 235 6.88 -7.77 16.25
C ARG A 235 7.97 -8.72 15.77
N LEU A 236 8.32 -8.64 14.48
CA LEU A 236 9.39 -9.46 13.91
C LEU A 236 10.72 -9.18 14.63
N ALA A 237 11.07 -7.91 14.83
CA ALA A 237 12.29 -7.54 15.55
C ALA A 237 12.31 -8.05 17.00
N ALA A 238 11.16 -8.04 17.69
CA ALA A 238 11.05 -8.61 19.03
C ALA A 238 11.30 -10.12 19.06
N ILE A 239 10.71 -10.87 18.13
CA ILE A 239 10.94 -12.32 17.98
C ILE A 239 12.41 -12.61 17.67
N GLU A 240 13.02 -11.86 16.76
CA GLU A 240 14.44 -12.03 16.40
C GLU A 240 15.39 -11.72 17.56
N ASN A 241 15.02 -10.78 18.44
CA ASN A 241 15.76 -10.53 19.68
C ASN A 241 15.60 -11.70 20.67
N GLU A 242 14.39 -12.25 20.83
CA GLU A 242 14.16 -13.42 21.68
C GLU A 242 14.91 -14.66 21.19
N MET A 243 14.91 -14.91 19.87
CA MET A 243 15.67 -16.00 19.26
C MET A 243 17.16 -15.86 19.51
N ARG A 244 17.73 -14.65 19.33
CA ARG A 244 19.14 -14.39 19.64
C ARG A 244 19.46 -14.69 21.11
N ALA A 245 18.59 -14.28 22.04
CA ALA A 245 18.75 -14.58 23.45
C ALA A 245 18.62 -16.09 23.76
N ALA A 246 17.72 -16.80 23.09
CA ALA A 246 17.56 -18.25 23.23
C ALA A 246 18.78 -19.02 22.71
N ASN A 247 19.29 -18.68 21.52
CA ASN A 247 20.49 -19.29 20.94
C ASN A 247 21.72 -19.10 21.84
N GLN A 248 21.94 -17.87 22.35
CA GLN A 248 23.03 -17.62 23.29
C GLN A 248 22.93 -18.48 24.57
N LYS A 249 21.72 -18.79 25.03
CA LYS A 249 21.52 -19.70 26.17
C LYS A 249 21.78 -21.15 25.80
N ILE A 250 21.30 -21.61 24.65
CA ILE A 250 21.52 -22.97 24.13
C ILE A 250 23.01 -23.25 23.99
N ASP A 251 23.76 -22.35 23.33
CA ASP A 251 25.21 -22.52 23.12
C ASP A 251 25.96 -22.65 24.44
N ARG A 252 25.59 -21.84 25.44
CA ARG A 252 26.22 -21.87 26.77
C ARG A 252 25.90 -23.14 27.55
N LEU A 253 24.63 -23.55 27.55
CA LEU A 253 24.20 -24.76 28.24
C LEU A 253 24.81 -26.01 27.60
N GLY A 254 24.82 -26.09 26.27
CA GLY A 254 25.48 -27.16 25.54
C GLY A 254 26.95 -27.27 25.91
N ALA A 255 27.67 -26.14 25.94
CA ALA A 255 29.08 -26.14 26.31
C ALA A 255 29.35 -26.48 27.80
N LEU A 256 28.40 -26.23 28.70
CA LEU A 256 28.47 -26.68 30.11
C LEU A 256 28.25 -28.20 30.23
N LEU A 257 27.30 -28.75 29.47
CA LEU A 257 27.04 -30.19 29.42
C LEU A 257 28.24 -30.96 28.81
N GLU A 258 28.86 -30.42 27.75
CA GLU A 258 30.10 -30.99 27.19
C GLU A 258 31.26 -30.97 28.20
N LEU A 259 31.34 -29.95 29.05
CA LEU A 259 32.34 -29.90 30.12
C LEU A 259 32.07 -30.95 31.19
N ASP A 260 30.81 -31.22 31.52
CA ASP A 260 30.44 -32.28 32.47
C ASP A 260 30.79 -33.66 31.93
N GLU A 261 30.51 -33.95 30.66
CA GLU A 261 30.91 -35.21 30.02
C GLU A 261 32.44 -35.39 30.05
N LYS A 262 33.21 -34.34 29.76
CA LYS A 262 34.68 -34.37 29.86
C LYS A 262 35.16 -34.59 31.29
N LEU A 263 34.54 -33.94 32.28
CA LEU A 263 34.88 -34.13 33.69
C LEU A 263 34.57 -35.56 34.16
N ASP A 264 33.44 -36.12 33.74
CA ASP A 264 33.05 -37.47 34.12
C ASP A 264 33.98 -38.52 33.51
N THR A 265 34.36 -38.38 32.24
CA THR A 265 35.36 -39.27 31.61
C THR A 265 36.74 -39.16 32.25
N LEU A 266 37.17 -37.95 32.67
CA LEU A 266 38.41 -37.77 33.42
C LEU A 266 38.35 -38.41 34.81
N ARG A 267 37.22 -38.27 35.52
CA ARG A 267 37.01 -38.89 36.83
C ARG A 267 37.01 -40.41 36.72
N GLU A 268 36.43 -40.97 35.68
CA GLU A 268 36.46 -42.41 35.43
C GLU A 268 37.91 -42.89 35.20
N LYS A 269 38.68 -42.19 34.37
CA LYS A 269 40.11 -42.47 34.18
C LYS A 269 40.90 -42.38 35.49
N ALA A 270 40.65 -41.35 36.30
CA ALA A 270 41.30 -41.17 37.60
C ALA A 270 40.94 -42.27 38.61
N ARG A 271 39.69 -42.76 38.60
CA ARG A 271 39.27 -43.92 39.42
C ARG A 271 39.98 -45.19 38.98
N ASN A 272 40.04 -45.46 37.69
CA ASN A 272 40.74 -46.64 37.16
C ASN A 272 42.23 -46.61 37.54
N LEU A 273 42.85 -45.44 37.46
CA LEU A 273 44.25 -45.27 37.85
C LEU A 273 44.47 -45.43 39.36
N ASP A 274 43.51 -44.99 40.20
CA ASP A 274 43.58 -45.20 41.65
C ASP A 274 43.50 -46.70 42.01
N VAL A 275 42.64 -47.46 41.32
CA VAL A 275 42.56 -48.91 41.45
C VAL A 275 43.90 -49.57 41.09
N ASP A 276 44.53 -49.15 40.00
CA ASP A 276 45.83 -49.70 39.60
C ASP A 276 46.96 -49.29 40.56
N GLN A 277 46.91 -48.08 41.13
CA GLN A 277 47.85 -47.64 42.16
C GLN A 277 47.68 -48.42 43.47
N GLN A 278 46.45 -48.70 43.90
CA GLN A 278 46.16 -49.55 45.06
C GLN A 278 46.67 -50.98 44.85
N ARG A 279 46.37 -51.58 43.69
CA ARG A 279 46.91 -52.89 43.30
C ARG A 279 48.44 -52.92 43.36
N TRP A 280 49.10 -51.87 42.85
CA TRP A 280 50.56 -51.79 42.89
C TRP A 280 51.10 -51.76 44.33
N ARG A 281 50.47 -50.97 45.23
CA ARG A 281 50.81 -50.92 46.66
C ARG A 281 50.59 -52.25 47.37
N ASP A 282 49.48 -52.94 47.07
CA ASP A 282 49.18 -54.25 47.65
C ASP A 282 50.21 -55.31 47.23
N LEU A 283 50.60 -55.31 45.94
CA LEU A 283 51.66 -56.18 45.43
C LEU A 283 53.02 -55.86 46.07
N GLU A 284 53.32 -54.57 46.29
CA GLU A 284 54.54 -54.15 46.98
C GLU A 284 54.56 -54.53 48.46
N ALA A 285 53.44 -54.40 49.16
CA ALA A 285 53.32 -54.83 50.54
C ALA A 285 53.55 -56.35 50.68
N ARG A 286 52.93 -57.15 49.81
CA ARG A 286 53.09 -58.62 49.78
C ARG A 286 54.51 -59.04 49.41
N GLU A 287 55.15 -58.37 48.46
CA GLU A 287 56.54 -58.64 48.10
C GLU A 287 57.49 -58.34 49.27
N ASN A 288 57.26 -57.22 49.97
CA ASN A 288 58.05 -56.85 51.15
C ASN A 288 57.82 -57.80 52.33
N GLU A 289 56.60 -58.30 52.52
CA GLU A 289 56.26 -59.31 53.52
C GLU A 289 56.96 -60.65 53.22
N CYS A 290 56.83 -61.15 51.99
CA CYS A 290 57.54 -62.37 51.55
C CYS A 290 59.07 -62.24 51.70
N ARG A 291 59.65 -61.07 51.38
CA ARG A 291 61.09 -60.82 51.60
C ARG A 291 61.48 -60.80 53.08
N ARG A 292 60.64 -60.24 53.96
CA ARG A 292 60.88 -60.26 55.41
C ARG A 292 60.84 -61.68 55.98
N GLU A 293 59.85 -62.48 55.56
CA GLU A 293 59.75 -63.89 55.98
C GLU A 293 60.93 -64.72 55.46
N LEU A 294 61.40 -64.47 54.23
CA LEU A 294 62.59 -65.11 53.69
C LEU A 294 63.85 -64.78 54.52
N GLN A 295 64.00 -63.52 54.95
CA GLN A 295 65.09 -63.09 55.84
C GLN A 295 65.07 -63.79 57.21
N ALA A 296 63.89 -64.12 57.75
CA ALA A 296 63.78 -64.86 59.01
C ALA A 296 64.34 -66.31 58.91
N HIS A 297 64.45 -66.85 57.70
CA HIS A 297 64.99 -68.17 57.40
C HIS A 297 66.39 -68.15 56.76
N ALA A 298 67.11 -67.03 56.87
CA ALA A 298 68.41 -66.80 56.20
C ALA A 298 69.45 -67.92 56.40
N ALA A 299 69.49 -68.56 57.57
CA ALA A 299 70.43 -69.65 57.87
C ALA A 299 70.17 -70.95 57.08
N VAL A 300 68.93 -71.18 56.63
CA VAL A 300 68.53 -72.33 55.82
C VAL A 300 68.50 -71.96 54.33
N ASP A 301 68.18 -70.70 54.03
CA ASP A 301 68.18 -70.14 52.66
C ASP A 301 69.56 -70.19 51.98
N SER A 302 70.65 -70.18 52.77
CA SER A 302 72.03 -70.30 52.27
C SER A 302 72.50 -71.73 51.96
N LEU A 303 71.68 -72.75 52.21
CA LEU A 303 72.07 -74.15 51.96
C LEU A 303 72.06 -74.47 50.45
N THR A 304 73.16 -75.04 49.97
CA THR A 304 73.27 -75.49 48.57
C THR A 304 72.55 -76.84 48.36
N ALA A 305 72.15 -77.11 47.12
CA ALA A 305 71.44 -78.35 46.76
C ALA A 305 72.18 -79.63 47.22
N GLY A 306 73.52 -79.64 47.16
CA GLY A 306 74.33 -80.76 47.64
C GLY A 306 74.30 -80.95 49.16
N GLN A 307 74.25 -79.87 49.93
CA GLN A 307 74.16 -79.93 51.39
C GLN A 307 72.80 -80.42 51.87
N ILE A 308 71.73 -80.04 51.16
CA ILE A 308 70.37 -80.51 51.42
C ILE A 308 70.25 -82.03 51.19
N GLN A 309 70.93 -82.55 50.18
CA GLN A 309 70.98 -83.98 49.90
C GLN A 309 71.74 -84.76 50.99
N ASN A 310 72.85 -84.20 51.49
CA ASN A 310 73.61 -84.80 52.59
C ASN A 310 72.82 -84.81 53.91
N LEU A 311 72.05 -83.76 54.20
CA LEU A 311 71.11 -83.73 55.35
C LEU A 311 70.10 -84.87 55.27
N ARG A 312 69.43 -85.04 54.12
CA ARG A 312 68.46 -86.13 53.92
C ARG A 312 69.11 -87.52 54.09
N ARG A 313 70.34 -87.71 53.59
CA ARG A 313 71.09 -88.97 53.69
C ARG A 313 71.56 -89.26 55.12
N LYS A 314 71.93 -88.24 55.87
CA LYS A 314 72.30 -88.38 57.29
C LYS A 314 71.09 -88.80 58.14
N ARG A 315 69.90 -88.26 57.86
CA ARG A 315 68.64 -88.70 58.49
C ARG A 315 68.40 -90.19 58.31
N SER A 316 68.56 -90.70 57.09
CA SER A 316 68.27 -92.12 56.79
C SER A 316 69.22 -93.08 57.51
N LEU A 317 70.50 -92.71 57.63
CA LEU A 317 71.51 -93.55 58.30
C LEU A 317 71.30 -93.60 59.82
N LEU A 318 71.06 -92.44 60.45
CA LEU A 318 70.79 -92.35 61.90
C LEU A 318 69.51 -93.09 62.31
N ALA A 319 68.46 -93.02 61.49
CA ALA A 319 67.24 -93.80 61.73
C ALA A 319 67.51 -95.31 61.72
N SER A 320 68.34 -95.79 60.78
CA SER A 320 68.65 -97.22 60.66
C SER A 320 69.52 -97.76 61.81
N ALA A 321 70.38 -96.93 62.42
CA ALA A 321 71.23 -97.33 63.54
C ALA A 321 70.42 -97.53 64.83
N ALA A 322 69.42 -96.69 65.09
CA ALA A 322 68.56 -96.78 66.26
C ALA A 322 67.75 -98.10 66.30
N GLU A 323 67.25 -98.57 65.16
CA GLU A 323 66.42 -99.78 65.04
C GLU A 323 67.19 -101.07 65.39
N ARG A 324 68.51 -101.11 65.15
CA ARG A 324 69.33 -102.31 65.36
C ARG A 324 69.74 -102.52 66.82
N GLU A 325 69.89 -101.44 67.59
CA GLU A 325 70.24 -101.50 69.01
C GLU A 325 69.11 -102.05 69.87
N GLU A 326 67.86 -101.80 69.48
CA GLU A 326 66.66 -102.32 70.13
C GLU A 326 66.59 -103.86 70.03
N LYS A 327 66.88 -104.40 68.84
CA LYS A 327 66.86 -105.85 68.54
C LYS A 327 67.89 -106.66 69.34
N ARG A 328 69.05 -106.06 69.67
CA ARG A 328 70.10 -106.69 70.48
C ARG A 328 69.69 -106.86 71.94
N ARG A 329 68.92 -105.90 72.49
CA ARG A 329 68.48 -105.94 73.89
C ARG A 329 67.48 -107.08 74.13
N GLU A 330 66.54 -107.30 73.21
CA GLU A 330 65.56 -108.40 73.30
C GLU A 330 66.19 -109.81 73.37
N LEU A 331 67.25 -110.08 72.60
CA LEU A 331 67.88 -111.40 72.53
C LEU A 331 68.72 -111.78 73.77
N THR A 332 69.08 -110.80 74.60
CA THR A 332 69.96 -111.02 75.77
C THR A 332 69.16 -111.42 77.02
N ASP A 333 67.90 -110.96 77.15
CA ASP A 333 67.07 -111.23 78.34
C ASP A 333 66.46 -112.64 78.39
N GLN A 334 66.38 -113.37 77.27
CA GLN A 334 65.78 -114.71 77.24
C GLN A 334 66.63 -115.84 77.86
N THR A 335 67.91 -115.60 78.21
CA THR A 335 68.86 -116.67 78.62
C THR A 335 69.02 -116.94 80.12
N GLN A 336 68.48 -116.10 81.02
CA GLN A 336 68.75 -116.21 82.48
C GLN A 336 67.66 -116.94 83.32
N LEU A 337 66.56 -117.45 82.75
CA LEU A 337 65.37 -117.86 83.52
C LEU A 337 65.06 -119.37 83.64
N GLN A 338 65.99 -120.30 83.35
CA GLN A 338 65.74 -121.75 83.53
C GLN A 338 66.88 -122.51 84.25
N SER A 339 66.89 -122.52 85.59
CA SER A 339 67.61 -123.53 86.39
C SER A 339 67.05 -123.66 87.83
N ALA A 340 66.98 -124.91 88.34
CA ALA A 340 66.87 -125.33 89.77
C ALA A 340 65.54 -125.85 90.41
N GLY A 341 64.53 -126.35 89.67
CA GLY A 341 63.28 -126.88 90.31
C GLY A 341 63.02 -128.40 90.29
N ASP A 342 63.52 -129.15 89.31
CA ASP A 342 62.78 -130.35 88.84
C ASP A 342 63.49 -131.71 89.03
N LEU A 343 64.61 -131.73 89.76
CA LEU A 343 65.45 -132.93 89.99
C LEU A 343 65.29 -133.54 91.40
N ALA A 344 64.87 -132.76 92.41
CA ALA A 344 64.86 -133.18 93.81
C ALA A 344 63.74 -134.18 94.17
N TRP A 345 62.53 -134.03 93.61
CA TRP A 345 61.40 -134.89 93.97
C TRP A 345 61.46 -136.29 93.33
N LYS A 346 62.14 -136.41 92.18
CA LYS A 346 62.22 -137.66 91.39
C LYS A 346 63.19 -138.70 92.01
N LEU A 347 64.14 -138.27 92.85
CA LEU A 347 65.05 -139.14 93.61
C LEU A 347 64.43 -139.68 94.91
N ILE A 348 63.48 -138.96 95.52
CA ILE A 348 62.79 -139.38 96.75
C ILE A 348 61.76 -140.48 96.43
N ALA A 349 61.06 -140.39 95.30
CA ALA A 349 60.07 -141.38 94.87
C ALA A 349 60.68 -142.76 94.55
N THR A 350 61.93 -142.80 94.05
CA THR A 350 62.62 -144.05 93.68
C THR A 350 63.05 -144.86 94.91
N GLY A 351 63.41 -144.20 96.02
CA GLY A 351 63.73 -144.88 97.29
C GLY A 351 62.52 -145.52 97.98
N LEU A 352 61.35 -144.88 97.91
CA LEU A 352 60.13 -145.36 98.57
C LEU A 352 59.56 -146.62 97.91
N ALA A 353 59.66 -146.73 96.58
CA ALA A 353 59.21 -147.90 95.82
C ALA A 353 60.05 -149.15 96.11
N ALA A 354 61.37 -149.00 96.30
CA ALA A 354 62.27 -150.09 96.64
C ALA A 354 62.00 -150.65 98.05
N ALA A 355 61.64 -149.78 99.01
CA ALA A 355 61.31 -150.18 100.38
C ALA A 355 59.99 -150.98 100.46
N LEU A 356 58.96 -150.57 99.70
CA LEU A 356 57.67 -151.29 99.64
C LEU A 356 57.81 -152.67 98.98
N GLY A 357 58.65 -152.81 97.95
CA GLY A 357 58.95 -154.09 97.31
C GLY A 357 59.63 -155.10 98.25
N ALA A 358 60.55 -154.63 99.11
CA ALA A 358 61.23 -155.49 100.09
C ALA A 358 60.28 -156.00 101.20
N ALA A 359 59.32 -155.17 101.65
CA ALA A 359 58.33 -155.55 102.66
C ALA A 359 57.32 -156.61 102.13
N GLY A 360 56.93 -156.52 100.86
CA GLY A 360 55.99 -157.48 100.24
C GLY A 360 56.52 -158.91 100.15
N ILE A 361 57.84 -159.09 100.01
CA ILE A 361 58.48 -160.41 99.95
C ILE A 361 58.43 -161.16 101.30
N PHE A 362 58.33 -160.43 102.41
CA PHE A 362 58.32 -160.98 103.77
C PHE A 362 56.92 -161.33 104.27
N LEU A 363 55.89 -160.55 103.89
CA LEU A 363 54.52 -160.68 104.41
C LEU A 363 53.64 -161.68 103.63
N LEU A 364 53.98 -162.04 102.39
CA LEU A 364 53.16 -162.91 101.52
C LEU A 364 53.97 -164.12 101.00
N PRO A 365 54.06 -165.23 101.77
CA PRO A 365 54.94 -166.36 101.44
C PRO A 365 54.59 -167.08 100.12
N SER A 366 53.33 -167.04 99.70
CA SER A 366 52.81 -167.75 98.52
C SER A 366 53.05 -167.01 97.19
N TRP A 367 53.55 -165.77 97.19
CA TRP A 367 53.67 -164.91 95.99
C TRP A 367 55.07 -164.31 95.77
N ARG A 368 56.10 -164.89 96.41
CA ARG A 368 57.48 -164.37 96.36
C ARG A 368 58.08 -164.15 94.95
N PRO A 369 57.96 -165.08 93.98
CA PRO A 369 58.60 -164.88 92.68
C PRO A 369 57.94 -163.79 91.84
N THR A 370 56.62 -163.56 91.98
CA THR A 370 55.90 -162.53 91.23
C THR A 370 56.21 -161.12 91.74
N VAL A 371 56.32 -160.91 93.06
CA VAL A 371 56.65 -159.59 93.63
C VAL A 371 58.08 -159.15 93.30
N ALA A 372 59.05 -160.07 93.27
CA ALA A 372 60.44 -159.76 92.92
C ALA A 372 60.60 -159.33 91.44
N ALA A 373 59.90 -159.99 90.51
CA ALA A 373 59.97 -159.68 89.09
C ALA A 373 59.40 -158.28 88.75
N VAL A 374 58.26 -157.91 89.35
CA VAL A 374 57.62 -156.60 89.10
C VAL A 374 58.44 -155.44 89.69
N SER A 375 59.05 -155.65 90.86
CA SER A 375 59.87 -154.63 91.54
C SER A 375 61.16 -154.32 90.76
N GLY A 376 61.81 -155.34 90.19
CA GLY A 376 63.04 -155.17 89.40
C GLY A 376 62.81 -154.44 88.07
N LEU A 377 61.67 -154.67 87.41
CA LEU A 377 61.33 -153.99 86.15
C LEU A 377 61.10 -152.49 86.36
N PHE A 378 60.49 -152.11 87.49
CA PHE A 378 60.16 -150.70 87.78
C PHE A 378 61.41 -149.82 87.99
N VAL A 379 62.46 -150.36 88.61
CA VAL A 379 63.72 -149.63 88.84
C VAL A 379 64.47 -149.38 87.53
N LEU A 380 64.47 -150.34 86.60
CA LEU A 380 65.18 -150.21 85.31
C LEU A 380 64.55 -149.16 84.38
N VAL A 381 63.21 -149.06 84.35
CA VAL A 381 62.51 -148.06 83.52
C VAL A 381 62.83 -146.64 83.98
N PHE A 382 62.86 -146.40 85.31
CA PHE A 382 63.13 -145.06 85.85
C PHE A 382 64.59 -144.62 85.68
N LEU A 383 65.55 -145.54 85.75
CA LEU A 383 66.96 -145.22 85.51
C LEU A 383 67.24 -144.83 84.04
N GLY A 384 66.55 -145.47 83.09
CA GLY A 384 66.66 -145.15 81.65
C GLY A 384 66.11 -143.77 81.28
N LEU A 385 65.01 -143.35 81.93
CA LEU A 385 64.41 -142.01 81.73
C LEU A 385 65.32 -140.88 82.24
N ALA A 386 66.03 -141.08 83.36
CA ALA A 386 66.93 -140.09 83.92
C ALA A 386 68.13 -139.80 82.98
N LEU A 387 68.72 -140.83 82.36
CA LEU A 387 69.91 -140.69 81.53
C LEU A 387 69.65 -139.92 80.22
N ARG A 388 68.46 -140.08 79.61
CA ARG A 388 68.10 -139.40 78.35
C ARG A 388 67.99 -137.87 78.49
N THR A 389 67.55 -137.37 79.64
CA THR A 389 67.35 -135.92 79.84
C THR A 389 68.65 -135.14 80.05
N TRP A 390 69.69 -135.79 80.58
CA TRP A 390 70.98 -135.15 80.83
C TRP A 390 71.79 -134.93 79.54
N LEU A 391 71.76 -135.89 78.61
CA LEU A 391 72.46 -135.80 77.32
C LEU A 391 71.91 -134.68 76.39
N GLY A 392 70.64 -134.29 76.53
CA GLY A 392 70.04 -133.22 75.72
C GLY A 392 70.44 -131.79 76.09
N ARG A 393 70.98 -131.55 77.30
CA ARG A 393 71.28 -130.18 77.78
C ARG A 393 72.66 -129.65 77.37
N LEU A 394 73.57 -130.53 76.92
CA LEU A 394 74.95 -130.11 76.58
C LEU A 394 75.13 -129.59 75.14
N THR A 395 74.17 -129.81 74.23
CA THR A 395 74.29 -129.40 72.82
C THR A 395 73.66 -128.04 72.49
N ALA A 396 72.77 -127.50 73.32
CA ALA A 396 72.05 -126.24 73.05
C ALA A 396 72.84 -124.95 73.39
N GLY A 397 73.84 -125.01 74.26
CA GLY A 397 74.54 -123.80 74.76
C GLY A 397 75.49 -123.10 73.78
N LYS A 398 75.99 -123.80 72.73
CA LYS A 398 77.02 -123.24 71.83
C LYS A 398 76.49 -122.44 70.63
N ILE A 399 75.22 -122.59 70.25
CA ILE A 399 74.67 -121.94 69.03
C ILE A 399 74.20 -120.48 69.30
N LEU A 400 73.81 -120.18 70.54
CA LEU A 400 73.23 -118.86 70.87
C LEU A 400 74.29 -117.75 71.02
N GLN A 401 75.51 -118.08 71.44
CA GLN A 401 76.59 -117.10 71.63
C GLN A 401 77.12 -116.52 70.31
N ALA A 402 77.01 -117.25 69.19
CA ALA A 402 77.46 -116.77 67.88
C ALA A 402 76.55 -115.65 67.31
N ARG A 403 75.23 -115.71 67.53
CA ARG A 403 74.26 -114.73 66.96
C ARG A 403 74.30 -113.35 67.62
N LEU A 404 74.73 -113.25 68.88
CA LEU A 404 74.81 -111.97 69.59
C LEU A 404 76.02 -111.12 69.16
N ALA A 405 77.07 -111.74 68.63
CA ALA A 405 78.27 -111.04 68.17
C ALA A 405 78.04 -110.33 66.82
N ASP A 406 77.36 -110.96 65.86
CA ASP A 406 77.09 -110.38 64.54
C ASP A 406 76.26 -109.09 64.61
N LEU A 407 75.22 -109.06 65.46
CA LEU A 407 74.34 -107.89 65.61
C LEU A 407 75.05 -106.66 66.22
N ALA A 408 76.16 -106.85 66.95
CA ALA A 408 76.93 -105.73 67.49
C ALA A 408 77.85 -105.10 66.44
N ALA A 409 78.44 -105.89 65.55
CA ALA A 409 79.34 -105.42 64.51
C ALA A 409 78.62 -104.52 63.48
N ASP A 410 77.40 -104.91 63.06
CA ASP A 410 76.64 -104.17 62.05
C ASP A 410 76.14 -102.79 62.53
N ARG A 411 75.82 -102.66 63.83
CA ARG A 411 75.38 -101.37 64.41
C ARG A 411 76.53 -100.34 64.38
N ASP A 412 77.72 -100.76 64.77
CA ASP A 412 78.87 -99.87 64.89
C ASP A 412 79.32 -99.36 63.51
N GLN A 413 79.13 -100.16 62.46
CA GLN A 413 79.34 -99.74 61.07
C GLN A 413 78.38 -98.62 60.63
N ALA A 414 77.08 -98.72 60.95
CA ALA A 414 76.09 -97.71 60.55
C ALA A 414 76.29 -96.34 61.24
N LEU A 415 76.73 -96.34 62.51
CA LEU A 415 77.06 -95.10 63.23
C LEU A 415 78.34 -94.44 62.69
N ALA A 416 79.33 -95.23 62.26
CA ALA A 416 80.55 -94.71 61.65
C ALA A 416 80.28 -94.02 60.29
N GLU A 417 79.41 -94.58 59.45
CA GLU A 417 79.04 -93.96 58.17
C GLU A 417 78.25 -92.64 58.34
N ALA A 418 77.36 -92.58 59.34
CA ALA A 418 76.63 -91.34 59.65
C ALA A 418 77.56 -90.22 60.18
N GLY A 419 78.60 -90.57 60.93
CA GLY A 419 79.62 -89.64 61.42
C GLY A 419 80.52 -89.05 60.33
N ASN A 420 80.72 -89.77 59.22
CA ASN A 420 81.60 -89.34 58.13
C ASN A 420 80.92 -88.42 57.08
N LEU A 421 79.61 -88.18 57.19
CA LEU A 421 78.89 -87.25 56.30
C LEU A 421 79.06 -85.79 56.76
N ALA A 422 79.91 -85.06 56.04
CA ALA A 422 80.06 -83.61 56.17
C ALA A 422 78.94 -82.86 55.44
N ILE A 423 78.19 -82.04 56.18
CA ILE A 423 77.12 -81.16 55.69
C ILE A 423 77.63 -79.71 55.66
N GLY A 424 78.51 -79.35 56.61
CA GLY A 424 79.06 -78.01 56.78
C GLY A 424 78.06 -77.02 57.41
N ALA A 425 78.55 -75.81 57.73
CA ALA A 425 77.78 -74.68 58.25
C ALA A 425 77.05 -74.93 59.60
N GLY A 426 77.67 -75.69 60.51
CA GLY A 426 77.13 -75.92 61.86
C GLY A 426 76.08 -77.02 61.96
N PHE A 427 75.77 -77.71 60.85
CA PHE A 427 74.78 -78.79 60.79
C PHE A 427 75.41 -80.20 60.87
N ASP A 428 76.68 -80.30 61.24
CA ASP A 428 77.47 -81.54 61.22
C ASP A 428 77.19 -82.50 62.39
N HIS A 429 76.60 -82.01 63.49
CA HIS A 429 76.37 -82.81 64.71
C HIS A 429 74.89 -82.96 65.07
N LEU A 430 73.98 -82.78 64.10
CA LEU A 430 72.55 -82.83 64.35
C LEU A 430 72.06 -84.23 64.73
N HIS A 431 71.24 -84.28 65.78
CA HIS A 431 70.47 -85.46 66.12
C HIS A 431 69.21 -85.58 65.24
N LEU A 432 68.59 -86.76 65.22
CA LEU A 432 67.47 -87.07 64.32
C LEU A 432 66.33 -86.02 64.39
N GLY A 433 65.98 -85.55 65.60
CA GLY A 433 64.92 -84.55 65.80
C GLY A 433 65.26 -83.14 65.31
N GLU A 434 66.51 -82.70 65.46
CA GLU A 434 66.96 -81.37 65.01
C GLU A 434 67.06 -81.29 63.47
N LEU A 435 67.31 -82.43 62.84
CA LEU A 435 67.42 -82.55 61.38
C LEU A 435 66.04 -82.44 60.69
N GLU A 436 64.96 -82.88 61.35
CA GLU A 436 63.59 -82.71 60.85
C GLU A 436 63.14 -81.24 60.84
N ASP A 437 63.53 -80.45 61.84
CA ASP A 437 63.20 -79.03 61.90
C ASP A 437 63.90 -78.21 60.80
N VAL A 438 65.16 -78.54 60.48
CA VAL A 438 65.90 -77.89 59.39
C VAL A 438 65.24 -78.16 58.03
N LEU A 439 64.76 -79.39 57.80
CA LEU A 439 64.09 -79.75 56.54
C LEU A 439 62.73 -79.07 56.38
N ARG A 440 61.94 -78.88 57.45
CA ARG A 440 60.67 -78.12 57.40
C ARG A 440 60.89 -76.66 57.05
N ARG A 441 61.91 -76.02 57.64
CA ARG A 441 62.26 -74.62 57.34
C ARG A 441 62.66 -74.44 55.87
N LEU A 442 63.19 -75.49 55.24
CA LEU A 442 63.62 -75.46 53.83
C LEU A 442 62.45 -75.50 52.85
N GLU A 443 61.36 -76.22 53.19
CA GLU A 443 60.13 -76.21 52.41
C GLU A 443 59.47 -74.81 52.40
N ILE A 444 59.49 -74.12 53.54
CA ILE A 444 58.97 -72.73 53.67
C ILE A 444 59.74 -71.77 52.73
N VAL A 445 61.08 -71.88 52.71
CA VAL A 445 61.92 -71.05 51.83
C VAL A 445 61.61 -71.26 50.35
N GLN A 446 61.38 -72.51 49.92
CA GLN A 446 61.05 -72.80 48.52
C GLN A 446 59.68 -72.24 48.12
N GLN A 447 58.68 -72.29 49.00
CA GLN A 447 57.37 -71.69 48.77
C GLN A 447 57.44 -70.16 48.64
N LEU A 448 58.19 -69.50 49.51
CA LEU A 448 58.37 -68.04 49.47
C LEU A 448 59.05 -67.56 48.19
N ARG A 449 60.03 -68.30 47.65
CA ARG A 449 60.66 -67.97 46.36
C ARG A 449 59.67 -68.02 45.19
N HIS A 450 58.83 -69.05 45.15
CA HIS A 450 57.80 -69.15 44.12
C HIS A 450 56.76 -68.02 44.22
N GLN A 451 56.39 -67.62 45.45
CA GLN A 451 55.52 -66.46 45.67
C GLN A 451 56.16 -65.15 45.19
N LEU A 452 57.47 -64.94 45.39
CA LEU A 452 58.16 -63.75 44.91
C LEU A 452 58.21 -63.65 43.37
N GLU A 453 58.42 -64.78 42.68
CA GLU A 453 58.39 -64.81 41.21
C GLU A 453 56.99 -64.49 40.64
N THR A 454 55.94 -65.04 41.27
CA THR A 454 54.56 -64.75 40.86
C THR A 454 54.17 -63.30 41.11
N LEU A 455 54.63 -62.69 42.21
CA LEU A 455 54.42 -61.26 42.48
C LEU A 455 55.18 -60.35 41.52
N ALA A 456 56.40 -60.72 41.12
CA ALA A 456 57.20 -59.97 40.16
C ALA A 456 56.54 -59.92 38.77
N SER A 457 56.04 -61.05 38.27
CA SER A 457 55.33 -61.11 36.98
C SER A 457 54.02 -60.31 36.99
N GLN A 458 53.30 -60.26 38.12
CA GLN A 458 52.11 -59.42 38.26
C GLN A 458 52.43 -57.91 38.24
N LYS A 459 53.61 -57.50 38.73
CA LYS A 459 54.05 -56.11 38.69
C LYS A 459 54.52 -55.65 37.32
N GLU A 460 55.11 -56.52 36.49
CA GLU A 460 55.52 -56.17 35.12
C GLU A 460 54.35 -55.81 34.19
N ILE A 461 53.15 -56.31 34.49
CA ILE A 461 51.92 -56.01 33.73
C ILE A 461 51.44 -54.58 34.01
N LEU A 462 51.77 -54.02 35.18
CA LEU A 462 51.37 -52.67 35.60
C LEU A 462 52.45 -51.64 35.20
N PRO A 463 52.06 -50.40 34.84
CA PRO A 463 53.02 -49.31 34.68
C PRO A 463 53.78 -49.05 35.99
N SER A 464 54.99 -48.49 35.91
CA SER A 464 55.78 -48.16 37.10
C SER A 464 55.04 -47.20 38.02
N ALA A 465 55.30 -47.28 39.33
CA ALA A 465 54.68 -46.41 40.33
C ALA A 465 54.89 -44.91 40.04
N GLU A 466 56.05 -44.54 39.51
CA GLU A 466 56.36 -43.17 39.10
C GLU A 466 55.48 -42.71 37.94
N ASN A 467 55.30 -43.56 36.91
CA ASN A 467 54.44 -43.26 35.77
C ASN A 467 52.96 -43.17 36.16
N LEU A 468 52.50 -44.04 37.06
CA LEU A 468 51.15 -43.96 37.62
C LEU A 468 50.95 -42.67 38.43
N ALA A 469 51.91 -42.28 39.26
CA ALA A 469 51.84 -41.04 40.03
C ALA A 469 51.85 -39.79 39.14
N GLU A 470 52.65 -39.78 38.08
CA GLU A 470 52.73 -38.67 37.14
C GLU A 470 51.44 -38.55 36.30
N ALA A 471 50.90 -39.67 35.83
CA ALA A 471 49.60 -39.71 35.14
C ALA A 471 48.47 -39.19 36.03
N GLN A 472 48.46 -39.56 37.32
CA GLN A 472 47.46 -39.08 38.28
C GLN A 472 47.57 -37.57 38.49
N LYS A 473 48.79 -37.04 38.59
CA LYS A 473 49.04 -35.61 38.73
C LYS A 473 48.54 -34.83 37.51
N ARG A 474 48.78 -35.34 36.30
CA ARG A 474 48.31 -34.73 35.04
C ARG A 474 46.79 -34.71 34.96
N LEU A 475 46.12 -35.84 35.26
CA LEU A 475 44.66 -35.93 35.27
C LEU A 475 44.02 -34.97 36.28
N ARG A 476 44.59 -34.84 37.49
CA ARG A 476 44.11 -33.90 38.52
C ARG A 476 44.25 -32.44 38.08
N ALA A 477 45.37 -32.07 37.48
CA ALA A 477 45.58 -30.71 36.97
C ALA A 477 44.63 -30.38 35.82
N GLU A 478 44.33 -31.36 34.96
CA GLU A 478 43.34 -31.20 33.88
C GLU A 478 41.91 -31.11 34.43
N GLU A 479 41.55 -31.92 35.43
CA GLU A 479 40.26 -31.83 36.12
C GLU A 479 40.08 -30.45 36.78
N GLU A 480 41.06 -29.96 37.51
CA GLU A 480 41.02 -28.64 38.16
C GLU A 480 40.84 -27.51 37.13
N ARG A 481 41.59 -27.56 36.03
CA ARG A 481 41.46 -26.59 34.93
C ARG A 481 40.05 -26.58 34.34
N LEU A 482 39.47 -27.75 34.06
CA LEU A 482 38.11 -27.84 33.51
C LEU A 482 37.04 -27.44 34.54
N GLN A 483 37.26 -27.70 35.84
CA GLN A 483 36.38 -27.24 36.90
C GLN A 483 36.38 -25.70 37.01
N ASP A 484 37.53 -25.06 36.88
CA ASP A 484 37.62 -23.60 36.90
C ASP A 484 37.00 -22.97 35.64
N GLU A 485 37.21 -23.59 34.47
CA GLU A 485 36.53 -23.20 33.24
C GLU A 485 35.00 -23.31 33.37
N LYS A 486 34.51 -24.40 33.97
CA LYS A 486 33.09 -24.61 34.28
C LYS A 486 32.53 -23.52 35.20
N LYS A 487 33.21 -23.23 36.32
CA LYS A 487 32.77 -22.18 37.27
C LYS A 487 32.74 -20.80 36.61
N SER A 488 33.76 -20.48 35.80
CA SER A 488 33.83 -19.22 35.05
C SER A 488 32.65 -19.07 34.08
N ARG A 489 32.32 -20.13 33.33
CA ARG A 489 31.17 -20.14 32.40
C ARG A 489 29.83 -20.08 33.11
N GLN A 490 29.67 -20.70 34.28
CA GLN A 490 28.47 -20.59 35.11
C GLN A 490 28.24 -19.18 35.66
N ALA A 491 29.31 -18.46 35.99
CA ALA A 491 29.25 -17.10 36.53
C ALA A 491 29.09 -16.01 35.45
N ALA A 492 29.38 -16.33 34.19
CA ALA A 492 29.29 -15.37 33.08
C ALA A 492 27.84 -14.91 32.83
N PRO A 493 27.53 -13.60 32.75
CA PRO A 493 26.16 -13.10 32.61
C PRO A 493 25.48 -13.50 31.29
N PRO A 494 24.21 -13.97 31.30
CA PRO A 494 23.43 -14.36 32.47
C PRO A 494 23.96 -15.63 33.14
N ALA A 495 24.11 -15.58 34.46
CA ALA A 495 24.62 -16.70 35.25
C ALA A 495 23.67 -17.90 35.18
N ILE A 496 24.23 -19.11 35.08
CA ILE A 496 23.50 -20.36 34.95
C ILE A 496 23.75 -21.20 36.21
N ALA A 497 22.80 -21.14 37.14
CA ALA A 497 22.90 -21.83 38.43
C ALA A 497 22.59 -23.33 38.33
N ALA A 498 21.64 -23.70 37.48
CA ALA A 498 21.24 -25.07 37.20
C ALA A 498 21.15 -25.26 35.70
N TYR A 499 21.58 -26.43 35.23
CA TYR A 499 21.48 -26.85 33.84
C TYR A 499 21.43 -28.37 33.78
N ASP A 500 20.62 -28.87 32.85
CA ASP A 500 20.48 -30.29 32.54
C ASP A 500 20.08 -30.45 31.07
N THR A 501 20.01 -31.70 30.61
CA THR A 501 19.57 -32.04 29.26
C THR A 501 18.12 -31.65 28.98
N ASP A 502 17.27 -31.60 30.00
CA ASP A 502 15.85 -31.28 29.86
C ASP A 502 15.63 -29.79 29.61
N GLN A 503 16.37 -28.92 30.30
CA GLN A 503 16.38 -27.47 30.11
C GLN A 503 16.94 -27.10 28.74
N LEU A 504 18.00 -27.79 28.29
CA LEU A 504 18.48 -27.64 26.92
C LEU A 504 17.39 -28.03 25.92
N GLY A 505 16.75 -29.19 26.12
CA GLY A 505 15.63 -29.65 25.29
C GLY A 505 14.45 -28.68 25.26
N ALA A 506 14.09 -28.09 26.41
CA ALA A 506 13.03 -27.10 26.50
C ALA A 506 13.37 -25.79 25.77
N LEU A 507 14.63 -25.35 25.82
CA LEU A 507 15.09 -24.17 25.07
C LEU A 507 15.14 -24.44 23.57
N VAL A 508 15.58 -25.63 23.15
CA VAL A 508 15.55 -26.04 21.74
C VAL A 508 14.10 -26.10 21.24
N ALA A 509 13.17 -26.65 22.02
CA ALA A 509 11.74 -26.64 21.68
C ALA A 509 11.14 -25.23 21.65
N ARG A 510 11.60 -24.32 22.52
CA ARG A 510 11.21 -22.91 22.46
C ARG A 510 11.79 -22.22 21.21
N LEU A 511 13.02 -22.54 20.83
CA LEU A 511 13.64 -21.99 19.62
C LEU A 511 12.87 -22.41 18.38
N THR A 512 12.50 -23.68 18.24
CA THR A 512 11.69 -24.15 17.09
C THR A 512 10.30 -23.49 17.06
N ALA A 513 9.69 -23.26 18.22
CA ALA A 513 8.45 -22.49 18.30
C ALA A 513 8.67 -21.03 17.85
N LEU A 514 9.76 -20.38 18.27
CA LEU A 514 10.11 -19.02 17.86
C LEU A 514 10.45 -18.93 16.37
N GLU A 515 11.11 -19.93 15.79
CA GLU A 515 11.36 -20.01 14.34
C GLU A 515 10.04 -20.03 13.56
N SER A 516 9.08 -20.85 13.98
CA SER A 516 7.75 -20.87 13.36
C SER A 516 7.00 -19.54 13.52
N ALA A 517 7.18 -18.86 14.66
CA ALA A 517 6.59 -17.54 14.90
C ALA A 517 7.28 -16.45 14.08
N GLN A 518 8.60 -16.54 13.88
CA GLN A 518 9.38 -15.63 13.04
C GLN A 518 8.93 -15.74 11.59
N GLU A 519 8.74 -16.95 11.07
CA GLU A 519 8.27 -17.14 9.70
C GLU A 519 6.88 -16.54 9.49
N LYS A 520 5.95 -16.76 10.42
CA LYS A 520 4.62 -16.10 10.39
C LYS A 520 4.73 -14.58 10.44
N ALA A 521 5.52 -14.03 11.37
CA ALA A 521 5.70 -12.59 11.50
C ALA A 521 6.40 -11.97 10.26
N ARG A 522 7.31 -12.71 9.61
CA ARG A 522 7.92 -12.29 8.34
C ARG A 522 6.90 -12.17 7.24
N THR A 523 6.02 -13.17 7.10
CA THR A 523 4.92 -13.16 6.14
C THR A 523 3.95 -12.01 6.41
N GLU A 524 3.52 -11.82 7.66
CA GLU A 524 2.64 -10.69 8.03
C GLU A 524 3.29 -9.33 7.68
N ARG A 525 4.59 -9.17 7.92
CA ARG A 525 5.33 -7.95 7.59
C ARG A 525 5.49 -7.77 6.07
N ASP A 526 5.67 -8.84 5.30
CA ASP A 526 5.74 -8.77 3.83
C ASP A 526 4.37 -8.44 3.22
N GLU A 527 3.29 -9.02 3.74
CA GLU A 527 1.92 -8.67 3.35
C GLU A 527 1.60 -7.21 3.68
N ALA A 528 1.98 -6.73 4.87
CA ALA A 528 1.81 -5.34 5.25
C ALA A 528 2.65 -4.39 4.37
N LEU A 529 3.86 -4.79 3.97
CA LEU A 529 4.71 -4.03 3.06
C LEU A 529 4.12 -3.98 1.65
N ALA A 530 3.61 -5.10 1.14
CA ALA A 530 2.93 -5.16 -0.15
C ALA A 530 1.68 -4.28 -0.18
N TRP A 531 0.90 -4.31 0.91
CA TRP A 531 -0.26 -3.43 1.09
C TRP A 531 0.16 -1.95 1.15
N LEU A 532 1.21 -1.61 1.90
CA LEU A 532 1.75 -0.24 1.97
C LEU A 532 2.18 0.27 0.58
N ALA A 533 2.88 -0.57 -0.20
CA ALA A 533 3.29 -0.23 -1.56
C ALA A 533 2.09 -0.03 -2.49
N GLN A 534 1.03 -0.85 -2.35
CA GLN A 534 -0.21 -0.68 -3.11
C GLN A 534 -0.91 0.64 -2.77
N CYS A 535 -0.98 1.01 -1.47
CA CYS A 535 -1.52 2.29 -1.04
C CYS A 535 -0.68 3.47 -1.56
N GLN A 536 0.65 3.35 -1.55
CA GLN A 536 1.55 4.38 -2.05
C GLN A 536 1.32 4.67 -3.55
N GLY A 537 1.08 3.63 -4.36
CA GLY A 537 0.78 3.79 -5.79
C GLY A 537 -0.56 4.48 -6.08
N ARG A 538 -1.46 4.56 -5.09
CA ARG A 538 -2.75 5.27 -5.16
C ARG A 538 -2.75 6.59 -4.39
N LEU A 539 -1.62 6.94 -3.77
CA LEU A 539 -1.51 8.12 -2.94
C LEU A 539 -1.59 9.35 -3.85
N ASP A 540 -2.64 10.12 -3.63
CA ASP A 540 -2.82 11.41 -4.29
C ASP A 540 -2.46 12.51 -3.30
N ASN A 541 -2.26 13.75 -3.77
CA ASN A 541 -1.87 14.87 -2.93
C ASN A 541 -3.09 15.74 -2.57
N PRO A 542 -3.65 15.63 -1.34
CA PRO A 542 -4.82 16.41 -0.94
C PRO A 542 -4.56 17.92 -1.03
N THR A 543 -3.36 18.36 -0.62
CA THR A 543 -2.95 19.77 -0.61
C THR A 543 -3.05 20.41 -2.00
N ALA A 544 -2.67 19.68 -3.05
CA ALA A 544 -2.74 20.19 -4.42
C ALA A 544 -4.20 20.40 -4.88
N TRP A 545 -5.11 19.52 -4.45
CA TRP A 545 -6.54 19.66 -4.73
C TRP A 545 -7.21 20.74 -3.88
N GLU A 546 -6.76 20.97 -2.64
CA GLU A 546 -7.19 22.08 -1.79
C GLU A 546 -6.82 23.44 -2.42
N GLU A 547 -5.57 23.58 -2.87
CA GLU A 547 -5.10 24.78 -3.58
C GLU A 547 -5.90 25.03 -4.86
N ALA A 548 -6.08 23.99 -5.70
CA ALA A 548 -6.88 24.10 -6.92
C ALA A 548 -8.34 24.47 -6.64
N LEU A 549 -8.94 23.92 -5.56
CA LEU A 549 -10.30 24.25 -5.16
C LEU A 549 -10.41 25.73 -4.73
N GLN A 550 -9.44 26.22 -3.97
CA GLN A 550 -9.37 27.63 -3.57
C GLN A 550 -9.28 28.57 -4.78
N ASP A 551 -8.42 28.22 -5.76
CA ASP A 551 -8.28 28.99 -7.00
C ASP A 551 -9.59 29.00 -7.81
N TYR A 552 -10.25 27.85 -7.94
CA TYR A 552 -11.53 27.77 -8.66
C TYR A 552 -12.66 28.51 -7.94
N GLU A 553 -12.70 28.47 -6.62
CA GLU A 553 -13.69 29.23 -5.85
C GLU A 553 -13.47 30.74 -5.96
N ALA A 554 -12.21 31.19 -5.99
CA ALA A 554 -11.86 32.58 -6.28
C ALA A 554 -12.23 32.99 -7.71
N GLU A 555 -11.95 32.14 -8.72
CA GLU A 555 -12.36 32.37 -10.10
C GLU A 555 -13.89 32.46 -10.21
N ARG A 556 -14.63 31.55 -9.55
CA ARG A 556 -16.11 31.56 -9.53
C ARG A 556 -16.64 32.87 -8.97
N GLU A 557 -16.09 33.33 -7.84
CA GLU A 557 -16.54 34.57 -7.19
C GLU A 557 -16.29 35.79 -8.09
N TYR A 558 -15.11 35.87 -8.72
CA TYR A 558 -14.80 36.92 -9.69
C TYR A 558 -15.78 36.92 -10.87
N LEU A 559 -16.01 35.75 -11.49
CA LEU A 559 -16.92 35.64 -12.63
C LEU A 559 -18.36 35.98 -12.26
N LYS A 560 -18.79 35.62 -11.05
CA LYS A 560 -20.11 35.94 -10.52
C LYS A 560 -20.28 37.45 -10.38
N GLN A 561 -19.33 38.13 -9.73
CA GLN A 561 -19.35 39.59 -9.63
C GLN A 561 -19.35 40.28 -11.01
N GLU A 562 -18.56 39.76 -11.96
CA GLU A 562 -18.54 40.28 -13.34
C GLU A 562 -19.92 40.13 -14.02
N SER A 563 -20.57 38.96 -13.86
CA SER A 563 -21.91 38.72 -14.39
C SER A 563 -22.98 39.63 -13.78
N GLU A 564 -22.91 39.87 -12.46
CA GLU A 564 -23.83 40.76 -11.75
C GLU A 564 -23.65 42.21 -12.23
N ALA A 565 -22.40 42.65 -12.41
CA ALA A 565 -22.09 43.98 -12.94
C ALA A 565 -22.57 44.17 -14.39
N LEU A 566 -22.37 43.16 -15.25
CA LEU A 566 -22.87 43.18 -16.63
C LEU A 566 -24.40 43.23 -16.69
N TRP A 567 -25.08 42.52 -15.78
CA TRP A 567 -26.53 42.56 -15.71
C TRP A 567 -27.05 43.93 -15.25
N LEU A 568 -26.46 44.49 -14.21
CA LEU A 568 -26.81 45.83 -13.74
C LEU A 568 -26.63 46.89 -14.84
N ALA A 569 -25.56 46.78 -15.63
CA ALA A 569 -25.33 47.68 -16.76
C ALA A 569 -26.41 47.55 -17.83
N LEU A 570 -26.82 46.33 -18.20
CA LEU A 570 -27.91 46.09 -19.15
C LEU A 570 -29.24 46.67 -18.67
N GLU A 571 -29.60 46.39 -17.43
CA GLU A 571 -30.86 46.86 -16.84
C GLU A 571 -30.91 48.39 -16.77
N THR A 572 -29.80 49.02 -16.36
CA THR A 572 -29.69 50.49 -16.29
C THR A 572 -29.84 51.12 -17.67
N LEU A 573 -29.22 50.51 -18.68
CA LEU A 573 -29.25 50.97 -20.07
C LEU A 573 -30.66 50.85 -20.67
N ASP A 574 -31.36 49.73 -20.44
CA ASP A 574 -32.75 49.55 -20.88
C ASP A 574 -33.70 50.57 -20.22
N ARG A 575 -33.56 50.84 -18.92
CA ARG A 575 -34.37 51.86 -18.23
C ARG A 575 -34.14 53.27 -18.80
N ALA A 576 -32.88 53.64 -19.02
CA ALA A 576 -32.53 54.95 -19.57
C ALA A 576 -33.11 55.16 -20.98
N ARG A 577 -33.15 54.10 -21.81
CA ARG A 577 -33.81 54.14 -23.13
C ARG A 577 -35.30 54.43 -23.00
N ASP A 578 -35.98 53.70 -22.12
CA ASP A 578 -37.44 53.78 -22.00
C ASP A 578 -37.87 55.16 -21.46
N GLU A 579 -37.09 55.75 -20.54
CA GLU A 579 -37.27 57.13 -20.08
C GLU A 579 -37.09 58.15 -21.22
N PHE A 580 -36.01 58.04 -22.01
CA PHE A 580 -35.74 58.96 -23.12
C PHE A 580 -36.84 58.93 -24.19
N MET A 581 -37.26 57.74 -24.61
CA MET A 581 -38.34 57.58 -25.60
C MET A 581 -39.68 58.14 -25.10
N GLY A 582 -39.94 58.07 -23.79
CA GLY A 582 -41.13 58.65 -23.17
C GLY A 582 -41.23 60.16 -23.39
N GLU A 583 -40.13 60.90 -23.24
CA GLU A 583 -40.11 62.35 -23.43
C GLU A 583 -40.43 62.78 -24.87
N ASP A 584 -39.88 62.07 -25.86
CA ASP A 584 -40.14 62.37 -27.29
C ASP A 584 -41.58 62.06 -27.69
N LEU A 585 -42.15 60.96 -27.20
CA LEU A 585 -43.55 60.63 -27.45
C LEU A 585 -44.49 61.67 -26.83
N ILE A 586 -44.15 62.21 -25.65
CA ILE A 586 -44.91 63.32 -25.03
C ILE A 586 -44.83 64.59 -25.90
N ARG A 587 -43.63 64.95 -26.38
CA ARG A 587 -43.44 66.12 -27.28
C ARG A 587 -44.20 65.96 -28.60
N LEU A 588 -44.18 64.75 -29.17
CA LEU A 588 -44.91 64.41 -30.38
C LEU A 588 -46.42 64.50 -30.17
N ALA A 589 -46.96 63.86 -29.13
CA ALA A 589 -48.38 63.90 -28.78
C ALA A 589 -48.88 65.34 -28.57
N ALA A 590 -48.08 66.19 -27.89
CA ALA A 590 -48.42 67.59 -27.67
C ALA A 590 -48.46 68.42 -28.98
N THR A 591 -47.61 68.10 -29.95
CA THR A 591 -47.61 68.77 -31.26
C THR A 591 -48.77 68.28 -32.13
N THR A 592 -49.02 66.98 -32.14
CA THR A 592 -50.18 66.37 -32.81
C THR A 592 -51.49 66.93 -32.25
N GLN A 593 -51.63 67.07 -30.93
CA GLN A 593 -52.79 67.68 -30.29
C GLN A 593 -53.03 69.10 -30.81
N ARG A 594 -52.00 69.95 -30.79
CA ARG A 594 -52.11 71.35 -31.23
C ARG A 594 -52.60 71.48 -32.67
N LEU A 595 -52.15 70.60 -33.56
CA LEU A 595 -52.61 70.55 -34.96
C LEU A 595 -54.03 69.99 -35.06
N PHE A 596 -54.36 68.96 -34.28
CA PHE A 596 -55.66 68.31 -34.29
C PHE A 596 -56.78 69.22 -33.76
N ASP A 597 -56.49 70.06 -32.76
CA ASP A 597 -57.42 71.07 -32.23
C ASP A 597 -57.83 72.12 -33.29
N LEU A 598 -57.04 72.30 -34.36
CA LEU A 598 -57.41 73.19 -35.48
C LEU A 598 -58.41 72.53 -36.44
N LEU A 599 -58.45 71.20 -36.49
CA LEU A 599 -59.32 70.44 -37.40
C LEU A 599 -60.65 70.05 -36.74
N VAL A 600 -60.65 69.82 -35.44
CA VAL A 600 -61.78 69.28 -34.68
C VAL A 600 -62.29 70.31 -33.68
N ALA A 601 -63.62 70.43 -33.52
CA ALA A 601 -64.22 71.38 -32.57
C ALA A 601 -64.31 70.82 -31.15
N ASP A 602 -64.23 69.50 -31.01
CA ASP A 602 -64.35 68.81 -29.74
C ASP A 602 -62.99 68.70 -29.04
N ASN A 603 -62.81 69.52 -28.00
CA ASN A 603 -61.58 69.59 -27.21
C ASN A 603 -61.58 68.64 -26.00
N ARG A 604 -62.55 67.72 -25.88
CA ARG A 604 -62.65 66.81 -24.72
C ARG A 604 -61.66 65.65 -24.76
N ARG A 605 -61.17 65.29 -25.95
CA ARG A 605 -60.28 64.15 -26.18
C ARG A 605 -58.83 64.62 -26.29
N ARG A 606 -57.92 63.86 -25.69
CA ARG A 606 -56.48 64.08 -25.71
C ARG A 606 -55.80 63.12 -26.67
N VAL A 607 -54.80 63.60 -27.40
CA VAL A 607 -53.96 62.77 -28.24
C VAL A 607 -52.89 62.10 -27.38
N ALA A 608 -52.76 60.79 -27.55
CA ALA A 608 -51.60 60.03 -27.13
C ALA A 608 -50.92 59.41 -28.36
N VAL A 609 -49.67 58.98 -28.22
CA VAL A 609 -48.96 58.24 -29.27
C VAL A 609 -48.35 57.01 -28.63
N ASP A 610 -48.60 55.84 -29.22
CA ASP A 610 -48.05 54.59 -28.72
C ASP A 610 -46.57 54.40 -29.12
N GLN A 611 -45.97 53.29 -28.68
CA GLN A 611 -44.60 52.95 -29.03
C GLN A 611 -44.40 52.68 -30.54
N ASN A 612 -45.47 52.40 -31.29
CA ASN A 612 -45.46 52.21 -32.74
C ASN A 612 -45.64 53.52 -33.53
N LEU A 613 -45.63 54.66 -32.84
CA LEU A 613 -45.87 55.98 -33.41
C LEU A 613 -47.28 56.11 -34.02
N SER A 614 -48.22 55.30 -33.54
CA SER A 614 -49.63 55.35 -33.89
C SER A 614 -50.36 56.33 -32.96
N PRO A 615 -51.08 57.32 -33.51
CA PRO A 615 -51.83 58.25 -32.69
C PRO A 615 -53.11 57.61 -32.15
N LEU A 616 -53.43 57.95 -30.91
CA LEU A 616 -54.57 57.47 -30.15
C LEU A 616 -55.37 58.67 -29.63
N LEU A 617 -56.68 58.50 -29.41
CA LEU A 617 -57.47 59.47 -28.66
C LEU A 617 -57.85 58.89 -27.31
N THR A 618 -57.61 59.65 -26.25
CA THR A 618 -57.97 59.29 -24.89
C THR A 618 -58.97 60.30 -24.35
N ASP A 619 -60.05 59.84 -23.71
CA ASP A 619 -60.92 60.65 -22.88
C ASP A 619 -60.79 60.24 -21.40
N ARG A 620 -61.74 60.66 -20.54
CA ARG A 620 -61.68 60.35 -19.11
C ARG A 620 -61.92 58.87 -18.80
N GLU A 621 -62.52 58.11 -19.70
CA GLU A 621 -63.03 56.76 -19.47
C GLU A 621 -62.40 55.71 -20.39
N ALA A 622 -61.94 56.09 -21.58
CA ALA A 622 -61.45 55.17 -22.59
C ALA A 622 -60.34 55.76 -23.48
N THR A 623 -59.55 54.84 -24.07
CA THR A 623 -58.61 55.12 -25.15
C THR A 623 -59.11 54.45 -26.43
N PHE A 624 -59.03 55.17 -27.55
CA PHE A 624 -59.52 54.78 -28.85
C PHE A 624 -58.38 54.76 -29.86
N ASP A 625 -58.11 53.58 -30.39
CA ASP A 625 -57.20 53.39 -31.53
C ASP A 625 -57.84 53.90 -32.83
N LEU A 626 -57.04 54.12 -33.88
CA LEU A 626 -57.51 54.62 -35.18
C LEU A 626 -58.65 53.78 -35.78
N ASP A 627 -58.69 52.47 -35.52
CA ASP A 627 -59.71 51.55 -36.02
C ASP A 627 -61.07 51.73 -35.35
N LEU A 628 -61.09 52.29 -34.14
CA LEU A 628 -62.31 52.62 -33.40
C LEU A 628 -62.83 54.02 -33.71
N LEU A 629 -62.07 54.84 -34.45
CA LEU A 629 -62.44 56.19 -34.84
C LEU A 629 -63.16 56.22 -36.19
N SER A 630 -64.08 57.18 -36.36
CA SER A 630 -64.69 57.43 -37.67
C SER A 630 -63.63 57.77 -38.71
N ARG A 631 -63.84 57.36 -39.96
CA ARG A 631 -62.85 57.51 -41.04
C ARG A 631 -62.26 58.92 -41.11
N ALA A 632 -63.11 59.93 -41.20
CA ALA A 632 -62.68 61.31 -41.26
C ALA A 632 -61.90 61.78 -40.02
N THR A 633 -62.28 61.37 -38.81
CA THR A 633 -61.57 61.77 -37.57
C THR A 633 -60.21 61.08 -37.47
N GLY A 634 -60.16 59.78 -37.80
CA GLY A 634 -58.91 59.03 -37.87
C GLY A 634 -57.94 59.62 -38.90
N ASP A 635 -58.45 59.99 -40.08
CA ASP A 635 -57.63 60.57 -41.15
C ASP A 635 -57.09 61.97 -40.76
N GLN A 636 -57.89 62.80 -40.08
CA GLN A 636 -57.44 64.09 -39.52
C GLN A 636 -56.35 63.89 -38.46
N LEU A 637 -56.54 62.95 -37.53
CA LEU A 637 -55.58 62.66 -36.47
C LEU A 637 -54.26 62.12 -37.05
N LEU A 638 -54.36 61.22 -38.03
CA LEU A 638 -53.22 60.66 -38.74
C LEU A 638 -52.45 61.76 -39.45
N LEU A 639 -53.12 62.64 -40.21
CA LEU A 639 -52.48 63.78 -40.88
C LEU A 639 -51.71 64.66 -39.89
N CYS A 640 -52.34 65.03 -38.76
CA CYS A 640 -51.68 65.81 -37.71
C CYS A 640 -50.47 65.11 -37.12
N CYS A 641 -50.56 63.80 -36.89
CA CYS A 641 -49.44 63.01 -36.35
C CYS A 641 -48.28 62.93 -37.35
N ARG A 642 -48.56 62.71 -38.64
CA ARG A 642 -47.54 62.68 -39.70
C ARG A 642 -46.85 64.02 -39.87
N LEU A 643 -47.62 65.10 -39.80
CA LEU A 643 -47.08 66.45 -39.85
C LEU A 643 -46.18 66.73 -38.63
N ALA A 644 -46.63 66.38 -37.42
CA ALA A 644 -45.84 66.52 -36.20
C ALA A 644 -44.56 65.66 -36.23
N LEU A 645 -44.63 64.44 -36.77
CA LEU A 645 -43.47 63.58 -37.00
C LEU A 645 -42.49 64.23 -37.99
N LEU A 646 -42.98 64.75 -39.11
CA LEU A 646 -42.12 65.42 -40.08
C LEU A 646 -41.45 66.66 -39.48
N ASP A 647 -42.19 67.44 -38.70
CA ASP A 647 -41.66 68.60 -37.99
C ASP A 647 -40.56 68.24 -37.02
N HIS A 648 -40.78 67.18 -36.25
CA HIS A 648 -39.81 66.72 -35.28
C HIS A 648 -38.54 66.16 -35.95
N LEU A 649 -38.68 65.53 -37.12
CA LEU A 649 -37.57 64.95 -37.88
C LEU A 649 -36.77 65.98 -38.70
N THR A 650 -37.42 67.02 -39.23
CA THR A 650 -36.80 67.98 -40.17
C THR A 650 -36.41 69.31 -39.52
N GLY A 651 -36.84 69.54 -38.27
CA GLY A 651 -36.54 70.77 -37.54
C GLY A 651 -37.00 72.02 -38.30
N ASP A 652 -36.10 73.01 -38.41
CA ASP A 652 -36.43 74.33 -38.97
C ASP A 652 -36.48 74.36 -40.51
N ARG A 653 -36.01 73.32 -41.21
CA ARG A 653 -35.98 73.31 -42.69
C ARG A 653 -37.31 72.96 -43.34
N ARG A 654 -38.31 72.52 -42.55
CA ARG A 654 -39.75 72.35 -42.89
C ARG A 654 -39.96 71.79 -44.32
N ALA A 655 -39.76 70.48 -44.48
CA ALA A 655 -39.84 69.82 -45.79
C ALA A 655 -41.22 69.97 -46.47
N PRO A 656 -41.29 69.97 -47.83
CA PRO A 656 -42.55 69.99 -48.58
C PRO A 656 -43.49 68.86 -48.19
N LEU A 657 -44.80 69.14 -48.20
CA LEU A 657 -45.85 68.17 -47.89
C LEU A 657 -46.64 67.84 -49.17
N TRP A 658 -46.69 66.56 -49.56
CA TRP A 658 -47.59 66.09 -50.61
C TRP A 658 -48.80 65.39 -49.99
N LEU A 659 -50.00 65.71 -50.47
CA LEU A 659 -51.24 65.12 -50.00
C LEU A 659 -52.02 64.60 -51.21
N ASP A 660 -52.25 63.28 -51.29
CA ASP A 660 -53.07 62.69 -52.35
C ASP A 660 -54.49 62.44 -51.82
N ASP A 661 -55.47 63.02 -52.50
CA ASP A 661 -56.92 62.93 -52.20
C ASP A 661 -57.27 63.17 -50.73
N ALA A 662 -56.64 64.20 -50.13
CA ALA A 662 -57.00 64.60 -48.78
C ALA A 662 -58.43 65.15 -48.73
N ALA A 663 -59.14 64.88 -47.64
CA ALA A 663 -60.54 65.24 -47.39
C ALA A 663 -61.63 64.35 -48.05
N VAL A 664 -61.29 63.16 -48.55
CA VAL A 664 -62.29 62.17 -48.97
C VAL A 664 -63.27 61.87 -47.84
N GLY A 665 -64.57 62.10 -48.09
CA GLY A 665 -65.63 61.88 -47.11
C GLY A 665 -65.76 62.98 -46.04
N TYR A 666 -65.06 64.11 -46.17
CA TYR A 666 -65.22 65.23 -45.25
C TYR A 666 -66.46 66.04 -45.61
N ASP A 667 -67.17 66.53 -44.59
CA ASP A 667 -68.23 67.53 -44.72
C ASP A 667 -67.65 68.92 -45.04
N ARG A 668 -68.54 69.89 -45.36
CA ARG A 668 -68.15 71.26 -45.75
C ARG A 668 -67.34 71.97 -44.67
N GLU A 669 -67.66 71.74 -43.40
CA GLU A 669 -67.00 72.40 -42.27
C GLU A 669 -65.58 71.84 -42.07
N ARG A 670 -65.42 70.52 -42.11
CA ARG A 670 -64.12 69.85 -42.03
C ARG A 670 -63.19 70.23 -43.20
N ARG A 671 -63.73 70.37 -44.41
CA ARG A 671 -62.97 70.85 -45.59
C ARG A 671 -62.47 72.28 -45.39
N ALA A 672 -63.32 73.17 -44.87
CA ALA A 672 -62.94 74.55 -44.59
C ALA A 672 -61.80 74.63 -43.55
N ARG A 673 -61.89 73.85 -42.47
CA ARG A 673 -60.85 73.78 -41.44
C ARG A 673 -59.55 73.15 -41.94
N LEU A 674 -59.64 72.11 -42.78
CA LEU A 674 -58.46 71.55 -43.43
C LEU A 674 -57.77 72.60 -44.30
N LEU A 675 -58.52 73.33 -45.13
CA LEU A 675 -57.95 74.40 -45.96
C LEU A 675 -57.33 75.52 -45.12
N GLU A 676 -57.93 75.87 -43.99
CA GLU A 676 -57.36 76.86 -43.07
C GLU A 676 -56.05 76.35 -42.44
N LEU A 677 -56.01 75.09 -42.00
CA LEU A 677 -54.79 74.45 -41.51
C LEU A 677 -53.71 74.43 -42.59
N LEU A 678 -54.02 73.97 -43.80
CA LEU A 678 -53.07 73.90 -44.90
C LEU A 678 -52.57 75.29 -45.30
N ALA A 679 -53.44 76.29 -45.37
CA ALA A 679 -53.04 77.67 -45.65
C ALA A 679 -52.07 78.21 -44.59
N ARG A 680 -52.32 77.94 -43.30
CA ARG A 680 -51.45 78.36 -42.20
C ARG A 680 -50.07 77.68 -42.27
N ILE A 681 -50.02 76.41 -42.61
CA ILE A 681 -48.76 75.67 -42.71
C ILE A 681 -48.00 76.03 -44.00
N ALA A 682 -48.71 76.46 -45.04
CA ALA A 682 -48.14 76.85 -46.33
C ALA A 682 -47.20 78.08 -46.22
N ASP A 683 -47.32 78.88 -45.16
CA ASP A 683 -46.39 79.98 -44.87
C ASP A 683 -44.98 79.48 -44.51
N GLU A 684 -44.87 78.29 -43.91
CA GLU A 684 -43.59 77.72 -43.45
C GLU A 684 -43.05 76.63 -44.40
N ARG A 685 -43.89 76.03 -45.25
CA ARG A 685 -43.48 74.98 -46.21
C ARG A 685 -44.31 75.02 -47.50
N GLN A 686 -43.78 74.39 -48.54
CA GLN A 686 -44.62 74.08 -49.70
C GLN A 686 -45.60 72.94 -49.39
N ILE A 687 -46.84 73.10 -49.84
CA ILE A 687 -47.86 72.05 -49.83
C ILE A 687 -48.29 71.78 -51.27
N ILE A 688 -48.36 70.52 -51.66
CA ILE A 688 -48.89 70.09 -52.96
C ILE A 688 -50.02 69.12 -52.69
N LEU A 689 -51.24 69.59 -52.91
CA LEU A 689 -52.46 68.85 -52.70
C LEU A 689 -52.99 68.34 -54.04
N PHE A 690 -53.05 67.03 -54.22
CA PHE A 690 -53.70 66.38 -55.34
C PHE A 690 -55.15 66.09 -54.98
N THR A 691 -56.11 66.56 -55.75
CA THR A 691 -57.53 66.34 -55.45
C THR A 691 -58.39 66.34 -56.71
N PRO A 692 -59.44 65.50 -56.79
CA PRO A 692 -60.50 65.63 -57.78
C PRO A 692 -61.60 66.62 -57.34
N ASP A 693 -61.56 67.15 -56.11
CA ASP A 693 -62.63 67.97 -55.54
C ASP A 693 -62.57 69.43 -55.99
N GLU A 694 -63.35 69.78 -57.01
CA GLU A 694 -63.49 71.16 -57.49
C GLU A 694 -64.04 72.12 -56.41
N ALA A 695 -64.83 71.62 -55.46
CA ALA A 695 -65.33 72.47 -54.37
C ALA A 695 -64.21 72.90 -53.42
N LEU A 696 -63.19 72.06 -53.24
CA LEU A 696 -62.00 72.38 -52.46
C LEU A 696 -61.14 73.44 -53.17
N VAL A 697 -61.01 73.32 -54.50
CA VAL A 697 -60.33 74.32 -55.34
C VAL A 697 -61.03 75.68 -55.26
N ALA A 698 -62.36 75.69 -55.42
CA ALA A 698 -63.16 76.91 -55.31
C ALA A 698 -63.06 77.55 -53.92
N ALA A 699 -63.03 76.74 -52.86
CA ALA A 699 -62.88 77.22 -51.49
C ALA A 699 -61.47 77.74 -51.18
N ALA A 700 -60.43 77.23 -51.85
CA ALA A 700 -59.06 77.72 -51.67
C ALA A 700 -58.92 79.17 -52.19
N GLY A 701 -59.52 79.49 -53.35
CA GLY A 701 -59.46 80.81 -53.97
C GLY A 701 -58.01 81.24 -54.25
N ASP A 702 -57.70 82.51 -54.02
CA ASP A 702 -56.36 83.09 -54.28
C ASP A 702 -55.27 82.60 -53.30
N ARG A 703 -55.64 81.79 -52.29
CA ARG A 703 -54.69 81.23 -51.30
C ARG A 703 -53.86 80.08 -51.87
N ALA A 704 -54.20 79.58 -53.05
CA ALA A 704 -53.52 78.44 -53.67
C ALA A 704 -53.22 78.67 -55.14
N ARG A 705 -52.06 78.16 -55.59
CA ARG A 705 -51.75 78.01 -57.02
C ARG A 705 -52.48 76.78 -57.55
N VAL A 706 -53.46 76.98 -58.44
CA VAL A 706 -54.20 75.88 -59.07
C VAL A 706 -53.47 75.40 -60.32
N ILE A 707 -53.22 74.09 -60.39
CA ILE A 707 -52.58 73.39 -61.51
C ILE A 707 -53.58 72.39 -62.06
N ALA A 708 -54.24 72.73 -63.16
CA ALA A 708 -55.20 71.82 -63.81
C ALA A 708 -54.48 70.80 -64.69
N LEU A 709 -54.81 69.53 -64.50
CA LEU A 709 -54.44 68.43 -65.39
C LEU A 709 -55.48 68.27 -66.49
N PRO A 710 -55.06 67.83 -67.69
CA PRO A 710 -55.93 67.66 -68.84
C PRO A 710 -57.03 66.61 -68.65
#